data_AF-A0A7C2ZZC9-F1
#
_entry.id   AF-A0A7C2ZZC9-F1
#
_cell.length_a   1.000
_cell.length_b   1.000
_cell.length_c   1.000
_cell.angle_alpha   90.00
_cell.angle_beta   90.00
_cell.angle_gamma   90.00
#
_symmetry.space_group_name_H-M   'P 1'
#
loop_
_entity.id
_entity.type
_entity.pdbx_description
1 polymer ?
#
loop_
_entity_poly.entity_id
_entity_poly.type
_entity_poly.pdbx_seq_one_letter_code
_entity_poly.pdbx_strand_id
1 'polypeptide(L)'
;PDILLTNYKQLDFLLVRKADRHMFTRALRYLVLDEIHSYRGALATEIAWLIRRLKAQAGLEPGQLLAIGTSATVASSPEGTEALARFARTLFGEEVRPEDIVAEDYAPPSDSAAPHVPPLPDLDPGRLAALNPADEEQVAALVERLTGRSPRPSGPIAERVAAVLAGNRVVRALEEFLAEPRTIWEAAEHLRRVLPERQDAPLEQVRTEVEAYLLVGSVGDEDHPPRLQPKLHTFFHGIYDVGLCLNPSCRTLVPHGGAECPKCGSVAWPAALCRTCGQDFVKVRFEGEREDLPVGSGDFFSDERTAFLTHEIRPLPEAPGEEDEDAEEEEEGDAERERRNRRRIRAEGRLQAVGVCPGCGRLLRDPGESCQTCNQGAVRVLMHRGKLSTCPACGDIYTRGDIVTPLRTGTASTVSALATHHLDHLEGDDRKLLIFADNRQDAAHQAGYTSDKHRTFALRHAMAHEIKEAGDMGVYLTELPQRLFDRFKDLGIIPRRPPRPEQERWLDALAYGAANEITRYSRQRASLENLGLVAVEYEGLEELERDEGFIALARRFGLSPKEAARLARAVLDVMRKNRAVAYDGRPETGTTLPFFVEYIDPAKKRRYRELEADPYAVRFPDRDRSPKAFALDRPDHLRKRLMGFVQENPRAGQLTAPQKVSARLLGGREPAEEFLRGLVPLLHKYGILVDITAKFPIPTADRTSRLKILQIDPRRIRLRFVEEGFRCNACQTWRPYPLPTCPTPKCQAGRLARAALNRDNYYVRLYLDRAPRRLEVAEHSAQIPAEERARREADFKEGRLDALVCTPTLELGVDIGPLLTVVLRNAPPTPANYA
;
A
#
# COMPACT_ATOMS: atom_id res chain seq x y z
N PRO A 1 -9.32 30.41 -39.86
CA PRO A 1 -9.96 30.50 -38.52
C PRO A 1 -9.53 31.82 -37.88
N ASP A 2 -10.38 32.42 -37.04
CA ASP A 2 -10.04 33.68 -36.35
C ASP A 2 -9.06 33.46 -35.19
N ILE A 3 -9.12 32.29 -34.54
CA ILE A 3 -8.18 31.85 -33.50
C ILE A 3 -7.76 30.41 -33.80
N LEU A 4 -6.46 30.12 -33.64
CA LEU A 4 -5.89 28.78 -33.79
C LEU A 4 -5.15 28.40 -32.51
N LEU A 5 -5.69 27.43 -31.77
CA LEU A 5 -4.98 26.77 -30.67
C LEU A 5 -4.27 25.53 -31.20
N THR A 6 -2.96 25.44 -30.99
CA THR A 6 -2.14 24.35 -31.50
C THR A 6 -0.86 24.21 -30.67
N ASN A 7 -0.17 23.07 -30.77
CA ASN A 7 1.17 22.91 -30.22
C ASN A 7 2.22 23.09 -31.33
N TYR A 8 3.48 23.31 -30.95
CA TYR A 8 4.56 23.60 -31.90
C TYR A 8 4.80 22.50 -32.95
N LYS A 9 4.61 21.22 -32.61
CA LYS A 9 4.75 20.11 -33.57
C LYS A 9 3.67 20.16 -34.64
N GLN A 10 2.42 20.42 -34.23
CA GLN A 10 1.30 20.56 -35.14
C GLN A 10 1.43 21.84 -35.98
N LEU A 11 1.88 22.95 -35.40
CA LEU A 11 2.17 24.17 -36.15
C LEU A 11 3.23 23.94 -37.25
N ASP A 12 4.33 23.26 -36.93
CA ASP A 12 5.35 22.91 -37.92
C ASP A 12 4.76 22.06 -39.05
N PHE A 13 3.96 21.06 -38.69
CA PHE A 13 3.28 20.21 -39.68
C PHE A 13 2.33 21.01 -40.60
N LEU A 14 1.52 21.91 -40.04
CA LEU A 14 0.60 22.77 -40.81
C LEU A 14 1.35 23.72 -41.75
N LEU A 15 2.50 24.25 -41.32
CA LEU A 15 3.33 25.12 -42.17
C LEU A 15 3.99 24.34 -43.31
N VAL A 16 4.30 23.06 -43.13
CA VAL A 16 4.88 22.23 -44.19
C VAL A 16 3.82 21.79 -45.20
N ARG A 17 2.59 21.47 -44.76
CA ARG A 17 1.54 20.91 -45.62
C ARG A 17 0.94 21.98 -46.54
N LYS A 18 1.11 21.81 -47.86
CA LYS A 18 0.60 22.73 -48.89
C LYS A 18 -0.89 23.06 -48.75
N ALA A 19 -1.68 22.09 -48.29
CA ALA A 19 -3.12 22.24 -48.10
C ALA A 19 -3.49 23.28 -47.03
N ASP A 20 -2.69 23.48 -45.97
CA ASP A 20 -3.05 24.35 -44.83
C ASP A 20 -2.34 25.69 -44.82
N ARG A 21 -1.28 25.86 -45.60
CA ARG A 21 -0.48 27.11 -45.63
C ARG A 21 -1.33 28.37 -45.87
N HIS A 22 -2.45 28.24 -46.57
CA HIS A 22 -3.39 29.33 -46.82
C HIS A 22 -4.02 29.91 -45.54
N MET A 23 -3.96 29.20 -44.42
CA MET A 23 -4.45 29.67 -43.12
C MET A 23 -3.57 30.77 -42.53
N PHE A 24 -2.28 30.82 -42.89
CA PHE A 24 -1.31 31.75 -42.34
C PHE A 24 -1.06 32.88 -43.34
N THR A 25 -1.70 34.02 -43.09
CA THR A 25 -1.63 35.23 -43.92
C THR A 25 -1.28 36.44 -43.05
N ARG A 26 -1.16 37.62 -43.66
CA ARG A 26 -0.98 38.90 -42.96
C ARG A 26 -2.10 39.25 -41.97
N ALA A 27 -3.19 38.47 -41.93
CA ALA A 27 -4.22 38.60 -40.92
C ALA A 27 -3.74 38.14 -39.51
N LEU A 28 -2.64 37.39 -39.41
CA LEU A 28 -2.03 37.02 -38.13
C LEU A 28 -1.45 38.26 -37.43
N ARG A 29 -2.09 38.67 -36.33
CA ARG A 29 -1.66 39.85 -35.53
C ARG A 29 -1.03 39.49 -34.19
N TYR A 30 -1.42 38.36 -33.62
CA TYR A 30 -1.01 37.94 -32.28
C TYR A 30 -0.41 36.54 -32.33
N LEU A 31 0.65 36.34 -31.57
CA LEU A 31 1.19 35.01 -31.26
C LEU A 31 1.34 34.90 -29.74
N VAL A 32 0.54 34.02 -29.15
CA VAL A 32 0.64 33.69 -27.73
C VAL A 32 1.41 32.39 -27.59
N LEU A 33 2.51 32.40 -26.85
CA LEU A 33 3.19 31.19 -26.41
C LEU A 33 2.96 31.03 -24.92
N ASP A 34 2.38 29.88 -24.58
CA ASP A 34 2.25 29.49 -23.20
C ASP A 34 3.53 28.83 -22.67
N GLU A 35 3.78 29.02 -21.38
CA GLU A 35 4.91 28.52 -20.62
C GLU A 35 6.27 28.70 -21.29
N ILE A 36 6.60 29.95 -21.65
CA ILE A 36 7.83 30.24 -22.40
C ILE A 36 9.10 29.80 -21.68
N HIS A 37 9.04 29.63 -20.35
CA HIS A 37 10.14 29.18 -19.52
C HIS A 37 10.53 27.70 -19.71
N SER A 38 9.63 26.89 -20.29
CA SER A 38 9.85 25.49 -20.65
C SER A 38 10.75 25.36 -21.89
N TYR A 39 10.76 26.36 -22.78
CA TYR A 39 11.57 26.35 -24.00
C TYR A 39 13.03 26.73 -23.67
N ARG A 40 13.90 25.73 -23.52
CA ARG A 40 15.35 25.95 -23.27
C ARG A 40 16.24 25.18 -24.26
N GLY A 41 17.48 25.64 -24.40
CA GLY A 41 18.50 24.97 -25.21
C GLY A 41 18.09 24.79 -26.68
N ALA A 42 18.25 23.56 -27.19
CA ALA A 42 17.94 23.22 -28.58
C ALA A 42 16.45 23.44 -28.92
N LEU A 43 15.53 23.09 -28.02
CA LEU A 43 14.10 23.27 -28.24
C LEU A 43 13.75 24.75 -28.42
N ALA A 44 14.28 25.64 -27.57
CA ALA A 44 14.08 27.08 -27.72
C ALA A 44 14.52 27.60 -29.10
N THR A 45 15.63 27.05 -29.61
CA THR A 45 16.16 27.41 -30.93
C THR A 45 15.24 26.93 -32.04
N GLU A 46 14.72 25.70 -31.96
CA GLU A 46 13.75 25.17 -32.92
C GLU A 46 12.46 26.00 -32.94
N ILE A 47 11.91 26.35 -31.78
CA ILE A 47 10.73 27.21 -31.67
C ILE A 47 11.00 28.59 -32.27
N ALA A 48 12.16 29.18 -31.96
CA ALA A 48 12.56 30.48 -32.52
C ALA A 48 12.57 30.46 -34.06
N TRP A 49 13.10 29.39 -34.67
CA TRP A 49 13.08 29.21 -36.13
C TRP A 49 11.69 28.91 -36.69
N LEU A 50 10.86 28.17 -35.95
CA LEU A 50 9.48 27.92 -36.33
C LEU A 50 8.65 29.22 -36.38
N ILE A 51 8.83 30.12 -35.40
CA ILE A 51 8.18 31.44 -35.38
C ILE A 51 8.64 32.28 -36.58
N ARG A 52 9.95 32.29 -36.88
CA ARG A 52 10.48 32.99 -38.07
C ARG A 52 9.88 32.45 -39.36
N ARG A 53 9.73 31.13 -39.48
CA ARG A 53 9.04 30.50 -40.62
C ARG A 53 7.56 30.85 -40.69
N LEU A 54 6.86 30.90 -39.55
CA LEU A 54 5.46 31.32 -39.48
C LEU A 54 5.30 32.76 -40.00
N LYS A 55 6.14 33.69 -39.53
CA LYS A 55 6.14 35.09 -39.99
C LYS A 55 6.43 35.19 -41.49
N ALA A 56 7.44 34.48 -41.97
CA ALA A 56 7.78 34.45 -43.39
C ALA A 56 6.62 33.93 -44.25
N GLN A 57 5.94 32.85 -43.81
CA GLN A 57 4.77 32.30 -44.49
C GLN A 57 3.57 33.25 -44.47
N ALA A 58 3.36 33.96 -43.35
CA ALA A 58 2.33 34.97 -43.21
C ALA A 58 2.65 36.28 -43.96
N GLY A 59 3.90 36.47 -44.42
CA GLY A 59 4.38 37.68 -45.07
C GLY A 59 4.51 38.87 -44.11
N LEU A 60 4.85 38.60 -42.84
CA LEU A 60 5.05 39.57 -41.78
C LEU A 60 6.54 39.93 -41.64
N GLU A 61 6.82 41.22 -41.55
CA GLU A 61 8.13 41.78 -41.20
C GLU A 61 8.30 41.86 -39.67
N PRO A 62 9.55 41.96 -39.17
CA PRO A 62 9.80 42.25 -37.75
C PRO A 62 9.04 43.50 -37.29
N GLY A 63 8.43 43.45 -36.11
CA GLY A 63 7.61 44.52 -35.52
C GLY A 63 6.13 44.45 -35.86
N GLN A 64 5.70 43.55 -36.76
CA GLN A 64 4.29 43.46 -37.20
C GLN A 64 3.47 42.44 -36.41
N LEU A 65 4.12 41.57 -35.64
CA LEU A 65 3.47 40.54 -34.83
C LEU A 65 3.53 40.94 -33.35
N LEU A 66 2.38 41.08 -32.69
CA LEU A 66 2.37 41.22 -31.24
C LEU A 66 2.60 39.84 -30.59
N ALA A 67 3.78 39.67 -30.01
CA ALA A 67 4.15 38.46 -29.30
C ALA A 67 3.76 38.58 -27.82
N ILE A 68 3.06 37.57 -27.31
CA ILE A 68 2.69 37.46 -25.90
C ILE A 68 3.27 36.14 -25.40
N GLY A 69 4.04 36.20 -24.31
CA GLY A 69 4.58 35.03 -23.64
C GLY A 69 4.09 34.98 -22.21
N THR A 70 3.49 33.87 -21.80
CA THR A 70 3.16 33.62 -20.40
C THR A 70 4.23 32.74 -19.76
N SER A 71 4.52 32.96 -18.48
CA SER A 71 5.50 32.19 -17.73
C SER A 71 5.06 32.07 -16.28
N ALA A 72 4.97 30.85 -15.76
CA ALA A 72 4.74 30.60 -14.34
C ALA A 72 5.91 31.08 -13.44
N THR A 73 7.10 31.30 -14.00
CA THR A 73 8.27 31.77 -13.24
C THR A 73 8.85 33.02 -13.89
N VAL A 74 8.58 34.18 -13.30
CA VAL A 74 9.29 35.42 -13.61
C VAL A 74 10.26 35.64 -12.47
N ALA A 75 11.56 35.60 -12.75
CA ALA A 75 12.55 35.98 -11.76
C ALA A 75 12.34 37.47 -11.43
N SER A 76 11.89 37.77 -10.21
CA SER A 76 11.54 39.12 -9.76
C SER A 76 12.75 40.04 -9.55
N SER A 77 13.98 39.55 -9.79
CA SER A 77 15.18 40.37 -9.73
C SER A 77 15.31 41.22 -11.01
N PRO A 78 15.85 42.46 -10.91
CA PRO A 78 16.09 43.30 -12.09
C PRO A 78 16.90 42.60 -13.20
N GLU A 79 17.87 41.78 -12.80
CA GLU A 79 18.69 40.96 -13.69
C GLU A 79 17.88 39.85 -14.37
N GLY A 80 16.92 39.26 -13.65
CA GLY A 80 16.00 38.26 -14.14
C GLY A 80 15.03 38.82 -15.18
N THR A 81 14.48 40.01 -14.92
CA THR A 81 13.61 40.73 -15.86
C THR A 81 14.35 41.06 -17.16
N GLU A 82 15.58 41.58 -17.07
CA GLU A 82 16.42 41.87 -18.24
C GLU A 82 16.76 40.61 -19.05
N ALA A 83 17.08 39.51 -18.35
CA ALA A 83 17.36 38.23 -18.98
C ALA A 83 16.13 37.65 -19.70
N LEU A 84 14.94 37.75 -19.08
CA LEU A 84 13.69 37.30 -19.66
C LEU A 84 13.31 38.12 -20.90
N ALA A 85 13.45 39.45 -20.84
CA ALA A 85 13.21 40.33 -21.98
C ALA A 85 14.15 39.97 -23.15
N ARG A 86 15.43 39.73 -22.87
CA ARG A 86 16.41 39.29 -23.88
C ARG A 86 16.07 37.92 -24.47
N PHE A 87 15.66 36.97 -23.64
CA PHE A 87 15.24 35.66 -24.09
C PHE A 87 14.00 35.75 -24.99
N ALA A 88 12.94 36.44 -24.54
CA ALA A 88 11.71 36.63 -25.31
C ALA A 88 11.99 37.33 -26.64
N ARG A 89 12.77 38.41 -26.64
CA ARG A 89 13.23 39.08 -27.86
C ARG A 89 13.94 38.14 -28.83
N THR A 90 14.78 37.26 -28.33
CA THR A 90 15.52 36.27 -29.16
C THR A 90 14.57 35.19 -29.69
N LEU A 91 13.69 34.67 -28.84
CA LEU A 91 12.73 33.63 -29.17
C LEU A 91 11.76 34.10 -30.25
N PHE A 92 11.01 35.18 -29.96
CA PHE A 92 10.01 35.73 -30.86
C PHE A 92 10.62 36.44 -32.06
N GLY A 93 11.82 37.01 -31.94
CA GLY A 93 12.37 37.91 -32.95
C GLY A 93 11.54 39.18 -33.07
N GLU A 94 11.06 39.69 -31.93
CA GLU A 94 10.31 40.96 -31.78
C GLU A 94 10.97 41.78 -30.67
N GLU A 95 10.73 43.09 -30.65
CA GLU A 95 11.18 43.93 -29.54
C GLU A 95 10.37 43.59 -28.27
N VAL A 96 11.08 43.27 -27.19
CA VAL A 96 10.50 43.06 -25.85
C VAL A 96 11.41 43.78 -24.88
N ARG A 97 10.87 44.76 -24.15
CA ARG A 97 11.59 45.56 -23.16
C ARG A 97 11.32 45.03 -21.74
N PRO A 98 12.20 45.30 -20.77
CA PRO A 98 11.95 44.97 -19.37
C PRO A 98 10.62 45.56 -18.86
N GLU A 99 10.23 46.74 -19.34
CA GLU A 99 8.96 47.39 -18.98
C GLU A 99 7.71 46.66 -19.52
N ASP A 100 7.87 45.82 -20.55
CA ASP A 100 6.78 45.02 -21.12
C ASP A 100 6.52 43.73 -20.31
N ILE A 101 7.37 43.44 -19.31
CA ILE A 101 7.21 42.29 -18.43
C ILE A 101 6.28 42.67 -17.29
N VAL A 102 5.08 42.08 -17.32
CA VAL A 102 4.10 42.20 -16.24
C VAL A 102 4.31 41.05 -15.27
N ALA A 103 4.71 41.35 -14.03
CA ALA A 103 4.83 40.39 -12.93
C ALA A 103 3.64 40.49 -11.96
N GLU A 104 3.47 39.49 -11.10
CA GLU A 104 2.57 39.61 -9.95
C GLU A 104 3.19 40.52 -8.90
N ASP A 105 2.36 41.35 -8.26
CA ASP A 105 2.74 42.13 -7.09
C ASP A 105 1.72 41.86 -5.98
N TYR A 106 2.22 41.52 -4.79
CA TYR A 106 1.35 41.32 -3.63
C TYR A 106 1.05 42.70 -3.04
N ALA A 107 -0.23 43.05 -2.92
CA ALA A 107 -0.60 44.28 -2.25
C ALA A 107 -0.01 44.29 -0.83
N PRO A 108 0.80 45.30 -0.46
CA PRO A 108 1.38 45.34 0.87
C PRO A 108 0.24 45.41 1.90
N PRO A 109 0.35 44.68 3.03
CA PRO A 109 -0.69 44.72 4.05
C PRO A 109 -0.86 46.16 4.55
N SER A 110 -2.04 46.74 4.33
CA SER A 110 -2.37 48.08 4.79
C SER A 110 -2.58 48.06 6.31
N ASP A 111 -1.51 48.18 7.07
CA ASP A 111 -1.59 48.28 8.52
C ASP A 111 -1.62 49.75 8.91
N SER A 112 -2.81 50.23 9.26
CA SER A 112 -3.03 51.61 9.69
C SER A 112 -2.93 51.80 11.19
N ALA A 113 -2.72 50.71 11.96
CA ALA A 113 -2.66 50.74 13.41
C ALA A 113 -1.24 51.07 13.92
N ALA A 114 -1.17 51.68 15.11
CA ALA A 114 0.10 51.98 15.76
C ALA A 114 0.87 50.69 16.13
N PRO A 115 2.19 50.61 15.85
CA PRO A 115 2.99 49.45 16.21
C PRO A 115 2.96 49.16 17.70
N HIS A 116 2.80 47.89 18.08
CA HIS A 116 2.88 47.43 19.45
C HIS A 116 3.56 46.05 19.53
N VAL A 117 4.23 45.80 20.64
CA VAL A 117 4.84 44.51 20.94
C VAL A 117 4.02 43.86 22.06
N PRO A 118 3.35 42.73 21.83
CA PRO A 118 2.65 42.02 22.89
C PRO A 118 3.65 41.36 23.85
N PRO A 119 3.27 41.11 25.11
CA PRO A 119 4.09 40.33 26.05
C PRO A 119 4.27 38.89 25.52
N LEU A 120 5.31 38.20 25.99
CA LEU A 120 5.50 36.79 25.70
C LEU A 120 4.33 35.98 26.30
N PRO A 121 3.54 35.25 25.50
CA PRO A 121 2.39 34.52 26.00
C PRO A 121 2.82 33.22 26.71
N ASP A 122 2.05 32.84 27.73
CA ASP A 122 2.13 31.51 28.34
C ASP A 122 1.18 30.56 27.59
N LEU A 123 1.76 29.70 26.76
CA LEU A 123 1.03 28.80 25.85
C LEU A 123 1.33 27.36 26.19
N ASP A 124 0.26 26.56 26.28
CA ASP A 124 0.34 25.10 26.39
C ASP A 124 0.24 24.49 24.98
N PRO A 125 1.30 23.78 24.50
CA PRO A 125 1.27 23.12 23.19
C PRO A 125 0.12 22.12 23.05
N GLY A 126 -0.29 21.45 24.14
CA GLY A 126 -1.40 20.50 24.11
C GLY A 126 -2.74 21.17 23.80
N ARG A 127 -2.98 22.35 24.38
CA ARG A 127 -4.17 23.17 24.08
C ARG A 127 -4.15 23.73 22.67
N LEU A 128 -2.98 24.15 22.17
CA LEU A 128 -2.85 24.63 20.81
C LEU A 128 -3.17 23.53 19.79
N ALA A 129 -2.67 22.32 20.02
CA ALA A 129 -2.95 21.16 19.16
C ALA A 129 -4.42 20.72 19.18
N ALA A 130 -5.16 21.04 20.24
CA ALA A 130 -6.58 20.73 20.40
C ALA A 130 -7.52 21.86 19.97
N LEU A 131 -6.99 23.01 19.52
CA LEU A 131 -7.79 24.15 19.10
C LEU A 131 -8.66 23.76 17.89
N ASN A 132 -9.95 24.07 17.95
CA ASN A 132 -10.81 24.02 16.78
C ASN A 132 -10.87 25.40 16.10
N PRO A 133 -10.31 25.61 14.90
CA PRO A 133 -10.35 26.90 14.21
C PRO A 133 -11.77 27.35 13.83
N ALA A 134 -12.73 26.42 13.76
CA ALA A 134 -14.14 26.73 13.50
C ALA A 134 -14.90 27.18 14.76
N ASP A 135 -14.30 27.06 15.96
CA ASP A 135 -14.87 27.54 17.21
C ASP A 135 -14.38 28.97 17.50
N GLU A 136 -15.23 29.95 17.20
CA GLU A 136 -14.90 31.37 17.36
C GLU A 136 -14.51 31.75 18.79
N GLU A 137 -15.08 31.08 19.81
CA GLU A 137 -14.79 31.39 21.22
C GLU A 137 -13.37 30.94 21.58
N GLN A 138 -12.98 29.75 21.12
CA GLN A 138 -11.61 29.25 21.29
C GLN A 138 -10.59 30.13 20.56
N VAL A 139 -10.88 30.53 19.33
CA VAL A 139 -10.01 31.43 18.55
C VAL A 139 -9.86 32.78 19.25
N ALA A 140 -10.97 33.40 19.67
CA ALA A 140 -10.94 34.70 20.35
C ALA A 140 -10.15 34.64 21.67
N ALA A 141 -10.33 33.58 22.46
CA ALA A 141 -9.59 33.37 23.70
C ALA A 141 -8.08 33.19 23.46
N LEU A 142 -7.69 32.53 22.37
CA LEU A 142 -6.28 32.40 22.00
C LEU A 142 -5.69 33.75 21.56
N VAL A 143 -6.41 34.52 20.73
CA VAL A 143 -5.97 35.86 20.32
C VAL A 143 -5.77 36.80 21.51
N GLU A 144 -6.68 36.77 22.49
CA GLU A 144 -6.55 37.56 23.71
C GLU A 144 -5.30 37.17 24.51
N ARG A 145 -5.00 35.86 24.63
CA ARG A 145 -3.77 35.40 25.30
C ARG A 145 -2.50 35.79 24.54
N LEU A 146 -2.54 35.75 23.20
CA LEU A 146 -1.39 36.09 22.35
C LEU A 146 -1.06 37.59 22.38
N THR A 147 -2.10 38.43 22.41
CA THR A 147 -1.94 39.87 22.18
C THR A 147 -2.20 40.72 23.42
N GLY A 148 -2.81 40.15 24.47
CA GLY A 148 -3.34 40.89 25.61
C GLY A 148 -4.55 41.76 25.27
N ARG A 149 -5.14 41.59 24.08
CA ARG A 149 -6.26 42.39 23.58
C ARG A 149 -7.40 41.49 23.14
N SER A 150 -8.60 41.75 23.65
CA SER A 150 -9.78 40.98 23.28
C SER A 150 -10.31 41.43 21.90
N PRO A 151 -10.64 40.50 20.99
CA PRO A 151 -11.35 40.84 19.75
C PRO A 151 -12.70 41.48 20.05
N ARG A 152 -13.22 42.30 19.11
CA ARG A 152 -14.58 42.88 19.22
C ARG A 152 -15.62 41.76 19.42
N PRO A 153 -16.79 42.01 20.03
CA PRO A 153 -17.76 40.96 20.33
C PRO A 153 -18.62 40.53 19.14
N SER A 154 -18.68 41.31 18.06
CA SER A 154 -19.57 41.09 16.92
C SER A 154 -18.84 41.28 15.59
N GLY A 155 -19.33 40.60 14.55
CA GLY A 155 -18.79 40.63 13.20
C GLY A 155 -18.03 39.34 12.84
N PRO A 156 -17.61 39.19 11.58
CA PRO A 156 -16.85 38.04 11.13
C PRO A 156 -15.56 37.85 11.95
N ILE A 157 -15.28 36.62 12.38
CA ILE A 157 -14.12 36.32 13.23
C ILE A 157 -12.79 36.74 12.57
N ALA A 158 -12.65 36.56 11.26
CA ALA A 158 -11.45 36.93 10.50
C ALA A 158 -11.15 38.43 10.59
N GLU A 159 -12.16 39.28 10.40
CA GLU A 159 -12.00 40.74 10.53
C GLU A 159 -11.67 41.15 11.97
N ARG A 160 -12.32 40.51 12.95
CA ARG A 160 -12.08 40.75 14.38
C ARG A 160 -10.64 40.41 14.76
N VAL A 161 -10.13 39.27 14.29
CA VAL A 161 -8.74 38.82 14.50
C VAL A 161 -7.78 39.76 13.78
N ALA A 162 -8.01 40.06 12.50
CA ALA A 162 -7.18 40.97 11.71
C ALA A 162 -7.05 42.35 12.37
N ALA A 163 -8.14 42.88 12.93
CA ALA A 163 -8.13 44.16 13.64
C ALA A 163 -7.28 44.14 14.92
N VAL A 164 -7.22 43.02 15.65
CA VAL A 164 -6.36 42.88 16.84
C VAL A 164 -4.89 42.69 16.45
N LEU A 165 -4.64 41.96 15.37
CA LEU A 165 -3.30 41.72 14.83
C LEU A 165 -2.71 42.94 14.11
N ALA A 166 -3.53 43.96 13.80
CA ALA A 166 -3.07 45.22 13.24
C ALA A 166 -2.07 45.92 14.20
N GLY A 167 -0.93 46.35 13.65
CA GLY A 167 0.18 46.96 14.36
C GLY A 167 1.01 45.97 15.18
N ASN A 168 0.73 44.67 15.14
CA ASN A 168 1.47 43.68 15.94
C ASN A 168 2.87 43.44 15.34
N ARG A 169 3.93 43.78 16.09
CA ARG A 169 5.32 43.63 15.63
C ARG A 169 5.78 42.19 15.47
N VAL A 170 5.16 41.22 16.16
CA VAL A 170 5.43 39.79 15.93
C VAL A 170 4.91 39.40 14.56
N VAL A 171 3.66 39.78 14.24
CA VAL A 171 3.05 39.51 12.93
C VAL A 171 3.87 40.14 11.81
N ARG A 172 4.27 41.41 11.95
CA ARG A 172 5.13 42.08 10.95
C ARG A 172 6.47 41.37 10.74
N ALA A 173 7.15 40.97 11.82
CA ALA A 173 8.39 40.23 11.71
C ALA A 173 8.22 38.87 11.02
N LEU A 174 7.10 38.17 11.27
CA LEU A 174 6.77 36.92 10.59
C LEU A 174 6.47 37.13 9.10
N GLU A 175 5.73 38.18 8.72
CA GLU A 175 5.48 38.50 7.32
C GLU A 175 6.75 38.77 6.53
N GLU A 176 7.66 39.57 7.10
CA GLU A 176 8.93 39.91 6.46
C GLU A 176 9.84 38.68 6.37
N PHE A 177 9.91 37.86 7.42
CA PHE A 177 10.81 36.72 7.48
C PHE A 177 10.33 35.52 6.66
N LEU A 178 9.01 35.29 6.60
CA LEU A 178 8.38 34.18 5.88
C LEU A 178 7.97 34.55 4.45
N ALA A 179 8.41 35.71 3.95
CA ALA A 179 8.28 36.07 2.53
C ALA A 179 9.02 35.07 1.61
N GLU A 180 10.04 34.39 2.14
CA GLU A 180 10.69 33.24 1.52
C GLU A 180 10.40 31.95 2.32
N PRO A 181 10.47 30.76 1.69
CA PRO A 181 10.36 29.50 2.41
C PRO A 181 11.40 29.39 3.53
N ARG A 182 10.92 29.28 4.76
CA ARG A 182 11.71 29.13 6.00
C ARG A 182 10.99 28.19 6.96
N THR A 183 11.72 27.67 7.93
CA THR A 183 11.16 26.81 8.98
C THR A 183 10.58 27.63 10.13
N ILE A 184 9.62 27.05 10.85
CA ILE A 184 9.05 27.65 12.07
C ILE A 184 10.14 27.88 13.13
N TRP A 185 11.15 27.01 13.18
CA TRP A 185 12.29 27.15 14.08
C TRP A 185 13.14 28.37 13.75
N GLU A 186 13.47 28.59 12.47
CA GLU A 186 14.20 29.80 12.04
C GLU A 186 13.40 31.07 12.32
N ALA A 187 12.08 31.03 12.17
CA ALA A 187 11.20 32.15 12.51
C ALA A 187 11.25 32.46 14.02
N ALA A 188 11.23 31.43 14.87
CA ALA A 188 11.36 31.61 16.32
C ALA A 188 12.73 32.22 16.69
N GLU A 189 13.82 31.75 16.09
CA GLU A 189 15.15 32.35 16.30
C GLU A 189 15.23 33.80 15.79
N HIS A 190 14.57 34.10 14.67
CA HIS A 190 14.49 35.45 14.14
C HIS A 190 13.76 36.37 15.12
N LEU A 191 12.62 35.95 15.66
CA LEU A 191 11.88 36.73 16.67
C LEU A 191 12.74 37.04 17.91
N ARG A 192 13.53 36.07 18.41
CA ARG A 192 14.47 36.30 19.53
C ARG A 192 15.57 37.32 19.20
N ARG A 193 15.95 37.45 17.93
CA ARG A 193 16.97 38.40 17.47
C ARG A 193 16.42 39.81 17.29
N VAL A 194 15.20 39.95 16.79
CA VAL A 194 14.61 41.25 16.42
C VAL A 194 13.71 41.87 17.49
N LEU A 195 13.22 41.07 18.44
CA LEU A 195 12.38 41.51 19.55
C LEU A 195 13.11 41.32 20.90
N PRO A 196 13.51 42.41 21.59
CA PRO A 196 14.17 42.34 22.89
C PRO A 196 13.39 41.52 23.93
N GLU A 197 12.07 41.57 23.89
CA GLU A 197 11.17 40.86 24.81
C GLU A 197 11.24 39.33 24.67
N ARG A 198 11.80 38.81 23.56
CA ARG A 198 11.94 37.37 23.27
C ARG A 198 13.37 36.88 23.44
N GLN A 199 14.34 37.79 23.61
CA GLN A 199 15.77 37.47 23.56
C GLN A 199 16.15 36.34 24.54
N ASP A 200 15.64 36.42 25.77
CA ASP A 200 15.94 35.46 26.85
C ASP A 200 14.92 34.31 26.97
N ALA A 201 13.89 34.29 26.12
CA ALA A 201 12.86 33.26 26.16
C ALA A 201 13.39 31.90 25.65
N PRO A 202 12.92 30.77 26.21
CA PRO A 202 13.19 29.44 25.65
C PRO A 202 12.73 29.34 24.19
N LEU A 203 13.57 28.78 23.32
CA LEU A 203 13.27 28.69 21.87
C LEU A 203 11.97 27.94 21.59
N GLU A 204 11.67 26.89 22.36
CA GLU A 204 10.42 26.13 22.22
C GLU A 204 9.18 26.97 22.51
N GLN A 205 9.24 27.85 23.51
CA GLN A 205 8.12 28.74 23.85
C GLN A 205 7.86 29.74 22.72
N VAL A 206 8.93 30.32 22.15
CA VAL A 206 8.81 31.23 21.00
C VAL A 206 8.33 30.48 19.76
N ARG A 207 8.75 29.22 19.55
CA ARG A 207 8.22 28.37 18.47
C ARG A 207 6.71 28.17 18.60
N THR A 208 6.21 27.88 19.80
CA THR A 208 4.77 27.76 20.07
C THR A 208 4.04 29.10 19.88
N GLU A 209 4.67 30.24 20.21
CA GLU A 209 4.15 31.57 19.89
C GLU A 209 3.99 31.75 18.36
N VAL A 210 4.99 31.37 17.55
CA VAL A 210 4.91 31.41 16.09
C VAL A 210 3.78 30.53 15.56
N GLU A 211 3.70 29.28 15.99
CA GLU A 211 2.63 28.34 15.60
C GLU A 211 1.24 28.91 15.89
N ALA A 212 1.07 29.52 17.07
CA ALA A 212 -0.19 30.12 17.46
C ALA A 212 -0.55 31.35 16.62
N TYR A 213 0.41 32.23 16.31
CA TYR A 213 0.17 33.37 15.41
C TYR A 213 -0.18 32.93 13.98
N LEU A 214 0.48 31.91 13.45
CA LEU A 214 0.15 31.38 12.12
C LEU A 214 -1.27 30.78 12.10
N LEU A 215 -1.65 30.05 13.16
CA LEU A 215 -2.96 29.42 13.30
C LEU A 215 -4.11 30.44 13.39
N VAL A 216 -4.00 31.43 14.28
CA VAL A 216 -5.06 32.46 14.40
C VAL A 216 -5.04 33.41 13.21
N GLY A 217 -3.86 33.71 12.67
CA GLY A 217 -3.71 34.56 11.50
C GLY A 217 -4.31 33.95 10.25
N SER A 218 -4.37 32.62 10.15
CA SER A 218 -4.98 31.90 9.03
C SER A 218 -6.49 31.73 9.11
N VAL A 219 -7.15 32.21 10.18
CA VAL A 219 -8.60 32.14 10.31
C VAL A 219 -9.25 33.13 9.34
N GLY A 220 -10.02 32.60 8.38
CA GLY A 220 -10.77 33.37 7.40
C GLY A 220 -11.31 32.51 6.26
N ASP A 221 -12.07 33.16 5.38
CA ASP A 221 -12.70 32.56 4.20
C ASP A 221 -12.55 33.49 2.98
N GLU A 222 -13.20 33.18 1.85
CA GLU A 222 -13.11 34.00 0.63
C GLU A 222 -13.78 35.38 0.79
N ASP A 223 -14.86 35.48 1.57
CA ASP A 223 -15.57 36.74 1.81
C ASP A 223 -14.83 37.62 2.83
N HIS A 224 -14.14 36.98 3.78
CA HIS A 224 -13.39 37.60 4.87
C HIS A 224 -11.98 36.99 4.94
N PRO A 225 -11.05 37.47 4.10
CA PRO A 225 -9.75 36.83 3.96
C PRO A 225 -8.93 36.87 5.25
N PRO A 226 -8.16 35.81 5.55
CA PRO A 226 -7.35 35.75 6.75
C PRO A 226 -6.22 36.77 6.73
N ARG A 227 -5.75 37.18 7.92
CA ARG A 227 -4.65 38.14 8.07
C ARG A 227 -3.32 37.59 7.54
N LEU A 228 -3.09 36.29 7.72
CA LEU A 228 -1.93 35.55 7.26
C LEU A 228 -2.39 34.38 6.38
N GLN A 229 -1.70 34.15 5.27
CA GLN A 229 -1.97 33.03 4.35
C GLN A 229 -0.75 32.10 4.29
N PRO A 230 -0.43 31.37 5.37
CA PRO A 230 0.75 30.53 5.40
C PRO A 230 0.63 29.38 4.40
N LYS A 231 1.65 29.23 3.54
CA LYS A 231 1.82 28.05 2.68
C LYS A 231 2.75 27.06 3.38
N LEU A 232 2.21 25.92 3.80
CA LEU A 232 2.97 24.89 4.50
C LEU A 232 3.50 23.83 3.53
N HIS A 233 4.81 23.64 3.52
CA HIS A 233 5.47 22.58 2.77
C HIS A 233 6.00 21.51 3.72
N THR A 234 5.44 20.30 3.66
CA THR A 234 5.89 19.17 4.49
C THR A 234 6.57 18.12 3.62
N PHE A 235 7.81 17.77 3.96
CA PHE A 235 8.59 16.76 3.27
C PHE A 235 8.53 15.45 4.04
N PHE A 236 7.89 14.45 3.43
CA PHE A 236 7.84 13.10 3.99
C PHE A 236 8.86 12.22 3.30
N HIS A 237 9.70 11.56 4.08
CA HIS A 237 10.61 10.54 3.59
C HIS A 237 10.12 9.17 4.06
N GLY A 238 9.78 8.30 3.11
CA GLY A 238 9.45 6.90 3.40
C GLY A 238 10.62 6.14 4.03
N ILE A 239 10.35 4.95 4.54
CA ILE A 239 11.41 4.04 5.00
C ILE A 239 11.97 3.34 3.76
N TYR A 240 12.82 4.05 3.03
CA TYR A 240 13.57 3.49 1.90
C TYR A 240 14.82 2.79 2.42
N ASP A 241 15.03 1.56 1.93
CA ASP A 241 16.18 0.69 2.21
C ASP A 241 16.64 0.65 3.69
N VAL A 242 16.05 -0.25 4.48
CA VAL A 242 16.52 -0.49 5.83
C VAL A 242 17.79 -1.34 5.77
N GLY A 243 18.91 -0.77 6.18
CA GLY A 243 20.17 -1.47 6.36
C GLY A 243 20.16 -2.34 7.62
N LEU A 244 20.92 -3.43 7.61
CA LEU A 244 21.27 -4.19 8.81
C LEU A 244 22.77 -4.02 9.06
N CYS A 245 23.10 -3.54 10.26
CA CYS A 245 24.47 -3.41 10.73
C CYS A 245 25.20 -4.77 10.70
N LEU A 246 26.40 -4.80 10.10
CA LEU A 246 27.22 -6.00 9.95
C LEU A 246 28.04 -6.34 11.20
N ASN A 247 28.05 -5.50 12.24
CA ASN A 247 28.59 -5.92 13.53
C ASN A 247 27.59 -6.90 14.20
N PRO A 248 27.98 -8.18 14.43
CA PRO A 248 27.09 -9.21 14.96
C PRO A 248 26.59 -8.92 16.38
N SER A 249 27.34 -8.13 17.16
CA SER A 249 26.96 -7.73 18.53
C SER A 249 25.99 -6.53 18.54
N CYS A 250 25.94 -5.77 17.45
CA CYS A 250 25.12 -4.56 17.35
C CYS A 250 23.79 -4.82 16.62
N ARG A 251 23.86 -5.36 15.39
CA ARG A 251 22.71 -5.73 14.53
C ARG A 251 21.57 -4.71 14.47
N THR A 252 21.89 -3.43 14.66
CA THR A 252 20.92 -2.33 14.60
C THR A 252 20.40 -2.20 13.17
N LEU A 253 19.07 -2.03 13.05
CA LEU A 253 18.45 -1.66 11.78
C LEU A 253 18.72 -0.17 11.53
N VAL A 254 19.33 0.13 10.39
CA VAL A 254 19.70 1.49 9.98
C VAL A 254 18.67 1.96 8.96
N PRO A 255 17.78 2.90 9.31
CA PRO A 255 16.78 3.40 8.36
C PRO A 255 17.44 4.29 7.30
N HIS A 256 16.71 4.55 6.21
CA HIS A 256 17.05 5.56 5.18
C HIS A 256 18.36 5.30 4.42
N GLY A 257 18.71 4.02 4.19
CA GLY A 257 19.85 3.65 3.36
C GLY A 257 21.22 4.05 3.93
N GLY A 258 21.32 4.36 5.23
CA GLY A 258 22.58 4.68 5.87
C GLY A 258 23.59 3.55 5.70
N ALA A 259 24.75 3.85 5.09
CA ALA A 259 25.81 2.88 4.86
C ALA A 259 26.63 2.57 6.12
N GLU A 260 26.47 3.37 7.18
CA GLU A 260 27.15 3.23 8.46
C GLU A 260 26.13 3.20 9.61
N CYS A 261 26.39 2.36 10.61
CA CYS A 261 25.56 2.20 11.78
C CYS A 261 25.82 3.33 12.78
N PRO A 262 24.79 4.13 13.15
CA PRO A 262 24.97 5.26 14.07
C PRO A 262 25.34 4.83 15.49
N LYS A 263 25.12 3.56 15.85
CA LYS A 263 25.40 3.02 17.19
C LYS A 263 26.84 2.56 17.37
N CYS A 264 27.47 2.02 16.33
CA CYS A 264 28.79 1.37 16.46
C CYS A 264 29.76 1.65 15.31
N GLY A 265 29.41 2.50 14.35
CA GLY A 265 30.26 2.85 13.20
C GLY A 265 30.53 1.71 12.21
N SER A 266 29.82 0.58 12.33
CA SER A 266 29.97 -0.54 11.38
C SER A 266 29.19 -0.27 10.12
N VAL A 267 29.66 -0.76 8.98
CA VAL A 267 28.92 -0.78 7.73
C VAL A 267 27.56 -1.45 7.92
N ALA A 268 26.54 -0.89 7.28
CA ALA A 268 25.19 -1.40 7.21
C ALA A 268 24.77 -1.53 5.74
N TRP A 269 24.16 -2.67 5.39
CA TRP A 269 23.72 -2.95 4.02
C TRP A 269 22.25 -3.36 3.99
N PRO A 270 21.56 -3.19 2.84
CA PRO A 270 20.12 -3.46 2.73
C PRO A 270 19.72 -4.83 3.27
N ALA A 271 18.87 -4.81 4.30
CA ALA A 271 18.35 -6.00 4.94
C ALA A 271 17.31 -6.67 4.04
N ALA A 272 17.37 -7.99 3.95
CA ALA A 272 16.40 -8.82 3.25
C ALA A 272 15.94 -9.96 4.15
N LEU A 273 14.63 -10.21 4.19
CA LEU A 273 14.04 -11.24 5.04
C LEU A 273 13.47 -12.37 4.20
N CYS A 274 13.66 -13.62 4.64
CA CYS A 274 12.95 -14.76 4.07
C CYS A 274 11.44 -14.53 4.14
N ARG A 275 10.75 -14.63 3.00
CA ARG A 275 9.30 -14.45 2.88
C ARG A 275 8.48 -15.46 3.70
N THR A 276 9.12 -16.55 4.15
CA THR A 276 8.49 -17.63 4.91
C THR A 276 8.86 -17.56 6.39
N CYS A 277 10.10 -17.87 6.76
CA CYS A 277 10.51 -17.95 8.17
C CYS A 277 11.02 -16.63 8.77
N GLY A 278 11.31 -15.62 7.95
CA GLY A 278 11.88 -14.36 8.42
C GLY A 278 13.39 -14.37 8.70
N GLN A 279 14.12 -15.44 8.36
CA GLN A 279 15.60 -15.43 8.39
C GLN A 279 16.12 -14.18 7.68
N ASP A 280 16.98 -13.45 8.38
CA ASP A 280 17.60 -12.24 7.88
C ASP A 280 18.83 -12.52 7.02
N PHE A 281 19.03 -11.64 6.05
CA PHE A 281 20.19 -11.54 5.17
C PHE A 281 20.48 -10.05 4.93
N VAL A 282 21.68 -9.74 4.46
CA VAL A 282 21.99 -8.49 3.78
C VAL A 282 22.21 -8.77 2.31
N LYS A 283 21.68 -7.92 1.43
CA LYS A 283 21.82 -8.06 -0.02
C LYS A 283 22.93 -7.14 -0.53
N VAL A 284 23.84 -7.70 -1.31
CA VAL A 284 24.97 -6.97 -1.91
C VAL A 284 25.12 -7.26 -3.39
N ARG A 285 25.86 -6.39 -4.08
CA ARG A 285 26.22 -6.51 -5.49
C ARG A 285 27.72 -6.27 -5.69
N PHE A 286 28.32 -7.02 -6.59
CA PHE A 286 29.70 -6.83 -7.03
C PHE A 286 29.73 -5.91 -8.24
N GLU A 287 30.44 -4.78 -8.14
CA GLU A 287 30.58 -3.79 -9.21
C GLU A 287 32.01 -3.79 -9.78
N GLY A 288 32.11 -3.75 -11.11
CA GLY A 288 33.39 -3.76 -11.82
C GLY A 288 34.14 -5.10 -11.68
N GLU A 289 35.48 -5.04 -11.73
CA GLU A 289 36.38 -6.20 -11.62
C GLU A 289 36.76 -6.55 -10.17
N ARG A 290 36.39 -5.72 -9.18
CA ARG A 290 36.74 -5.91 -7.77
C ARG A 290 35.75 -6.83 -7.07
N GLU A 291 36.10 -8.10 -6.95
CA GLU A 291 35.28 -9.13 -6.27
C GLU A 291 35.32 -9.10 -4.75
N ASP A 292 36.22 -8.32 -4.15
CA ASP A 292 36.49 -8.26 -2.71
C ASP A 292 35.77 -7.10 -2.01
N LEU A 293 35.18 -6.16 -2.74
CA LEU A 293 34.50 -4.99 -2.18
C LEU A 293 33.11 -4.83 -2.77
N PRO A 294 32.12 -5.60 -2.28
CA PRO A 294 30.75 -5.46 -2.73
C PRO A 294 30.10 -4.20 -2.15
N VAL A 295 29.04 -3.73 -2.80
CA VAL A 295 28.19 -2.64 -2.32
C VAL A 295 26.82 -3.17 -1.92
N GLY A 296 26.18 -2.55 -0.93
CA GLY A 296 24.80 -2.86 -0.59
C GLY A 296 23.87 -2.65 -1.78
N SER A 297 22.95 -3.58 -2.04
CA SER A 297 21.98 -3.46 -3.15
C SER A 297 20.55 -3.61 -2.65
N GLY A 298 19.73 -2.59 -2.92
CA GLY A 298 18.28 -2.60 -2.68
C GLY A 298 17.46 -3.21 -3.82
N ASP A 299 18.10 -3.75 -4.86
CA ASP A 299 17.41 -4.20 -6.07
C ASP A 299 16.42 -5.33 -5.80
N PHE A 300 15.32 -5.37 -6.54
CA PHE A 300 14.36 -6.48 -6.44
C PHE A 300 14.84 -7.75 -7.15
N PHE A 301 15.61 -7.59 -8.23
CA PHE A 301 16.11 -8.70 -9.03
C PHE A 301 17.53 -9.04 -8.61
N SER A 302 17.87 -10.32 -8.74
CA SER A 302 19.19 -10.82 -8.45
C SER A 302 19.70 -11.53 -9.69
N ASP A 303 20.97 -11.28 -10.00
CA ASP A 303 21.73 -11.88 -11.08
C ASP A 303 22.99 -12.56 -10.49
N GLU A 304 23.92 -12.94 -11.35
CA GLU A 304 25.17 -13.62 -10.96
C GLU A 304 26.11 -12.72 -10.14
N ARG A 305 25.97 -11.39 -10.24
CA ARG A 305 26.76 -10.41 -9.49
C ARG A 305 26.16 -10.05 -8.15
N THR A 306 25.06 -10.70 -7.77
CA THR A 306 24.38 -10.47 -6.50
C THR A 306 24.84 -11.48 -5.47
N ALA A 307 24.89 -11.11 -4.20
CA ALA A 307 25.07 -12.06 -3.10
C ALA A 307 24.22 -11.70 -1.88
N PHE A 308 24.04 -12.68 -1.01
CA PHE A 308 23.32 -12.56 0.25
C PHE A 308 24.23 -13.01 1.39
N LEU A 309 24.39 -12.18 2.42
CA LEU A 309 25.19 -12.52 3.59
C LEU A 309 24.33 -12.62 4.83
N THR A 310 24.68 -13.52 5.74
CA THR A 310 24.07 -13.61 7.08
C THR A 310 25.14 -14.02 8.08
N HIS A 311 25.07 -13.52 9.31
CA HIS A 311 26.00 -13.94 10.37
C HIS A 311 25.83 -15.41 10.74
N GLU A 312 24.58 -15.85 10.79
CA GLU A 312 24.22 -17.18 11.24
C GLU A 312 22.92 -17.62 10.56
N ILE A 313 22.77 -18.93 10.40
CA ILE A 313 21.48 -19.53 10.12
C ILE A 313 20.80 -19.72 11.46
N ARG A 314 19.75 -18.95 11.72
CA ARG A 314 19.05 -19.04 13.01
C ARG A 314 18.35 -20.39 13.08
N PRO A 315 18.59 -21.19 14.14
CA PRO A 315 17.84 -22.40 14.33
C PRO A 315 16.36 -22.04 14.43
N LEU A 316 15.53 -22.76 13.69
CA LEU A 316 14.10 -22.76 13.99
C LEU A 316 13.94 -23.43 15.36
N PRO A 317 13.03 -22.97 16.24
CA PRO A 317 12.90 -23.55 17.57
C PRO A 317 12.77 -25.07 17.47
N GLU A 318 13.76 -25.79 18.00
CA GLU A 318 13.78 -27.24 18.07
C GLU A 318 12.67 -27.71 19.02
N ALA A 319 12.23 -28.96 18.83
CA ALA A 319 11.19 -29.54 19.67
C ALA A 319 11.69 -29.62 21.12
N PRO A 320 10.91 -29.21 22.14
CA PRO A 320 11.17 -29.66 23.50
C PRO A 320 10.82 -31.15 23.55
N GLY A 321 11.83 -32.00 23.79
CA GLY A 321 11.66 -33.45 23.97
C GLY A 321 12.64 -34.36 23.23
N GLU A 322 13.82 -33.89 22.82
CA GLU A 322 14.95 -34.77 22.47
C GLU A 322 15.91 -34.85 23.67
N GLU A 323 15.42 -35.37 24.78
CA GLU A 323 16.25 -36.07 25.77
C GLU A 323 15.65 -37.47 25.89
N ASP A 324 16.46 -38.44 25.47
CA ASP A 324 16.40 -39.89 25.75
C ASP A 324 15.14 -40.67 25.31
N GLU A 325 15.28 -41.47 24.24
CA GLU A 325 15.35 -42.95 24.31
C GLU A 325 15.04 -43.57 22.94
N ASP A 326 15.79 -44.63 22.64
CA ASP A 326 15.77 -45.42 21.42
C ASP A 326 14.34 -45.85 21.02
N ALA A 327 13.85 -45.36 19.89
CA ALA A 327 12.66 -45.89 19.23
C ALA A 327 12.98 -46.11 17.75
N GLU A 328 12.97 -47.40 17.39
CA GLU A 328 13.24 -47.94 16.08
C GLU A 328 12.33 -47.34 14.99
N GLU A 329 12.96 -47.20 13.82
CA GLU A 329 12.52 -46.74 12.50
C GLU A 329 11.04 -46.97 12.11
N GLU A 330 10.34 -45.88 11.71
CA GLU A 330 9.16 -45.94 10.82
C GLU A 330 9.31 -44.95 9.63
N GLU A 331 9.46 -45.50 8.43
CA GLU A 331 9.99 -44.86 7.20
C GLU A 331 9.04 -43.96 6.39
N GLU A 332 7.76 -43.76 6.74
CA GLU A 332 6.81 -43.15 5.79
C GLU A 332 6.70 -41.60 5.85
N GLY A 333 7.40 -40.96 6.79
CA GLY A 333 7.54 -39.50 6.88
C GLY A 333 8.81 -38.94 6.21
N ASP A 334 9.76 -39.81 5.84
CA ASP A 334 11.13 -39.41 5.60
C ASP A 334 11.38 -38.81 4.22
N ALA A 335 10.79 -39.30 3.13
CA ALA A 335 11.20 -38.85 1.79
C ALA A 335 11.06 -37.34 1.54
N GLU A 336 10.04 -36.66 2.06
CA GLU A 336 9.87 -35.21 1.90
C GLU A 336 10.60 -34.40 2.99
N ARG A 337 10.70 -34.91 4.23
CA ARG A 337 11.56 -34.36 5.30
C ARG A 337 13.01 -34.43 4.87
N GLU A 338 13.47 -35.58 4.40
CA GLU A 338 14.75 -35.83 3.77
C GLU A 338 14.91 -35.01 2.49
N ARG A 339 13.88 -34.75 1.66
CA ARG A 339 14.01 -33.81 0.52
C ARG A 339 14.16 -32.36 0.97
N ARG A 340 13.43 -31.91 2.01
CA ARG A 340 13.53 -30.56 2.55
C ARG A 340 14.82 -30.36 3.33
N ASN A 341 15.25 -31.35 4.10
CA ASN A 341 16.55 -31.42 4.75
C ASN A 341 17.64 -31.49 3.70
N ARG A 342 17.54 -32.33 2.66
CA ARG A 342 18.47 -32.33 1.51
C ARG A 342 18.50 -30.97 0.82
N ARG A 343 17.36 -30.27 0.67
CA ARG A 343 17.33 -28.90 0.13
C ARG A 343 17.95 -27.88 1.07
N ARG A 344 17.71 -28.00 2.38
CA ARG A 344 18.26 -27.16 3.44
C ARG A 344 19.77 -27.36 3.49
N ILE A 345 20.24 -28.59 3.68
CA ILE A 345 21.64 -29.04 3.62
C ILE A 345 22.28 -28.62 2.30
N ARG A 346 21.61 -28.76 1.15
CA ARG A 346 22.14 -28.30 -0.15
C ARG A 346 22.21 -26.79 -0.25
N ALA A 347 21.29 -26.05 0.36
CA ALA A 347 21.30 -24.59 0.38
C ALA A 347 22.35 -24.07 1.37
N GLU A 348 22.46 -24.68 2.55
CA GLU A 348 23.51 -24.43 3.56
C GLU A 348 24.89 -24.78 3.00
N GLY A 349 25.04 -25.89 2.28
CA GLY A 349 26.29 -26.29 1.62
C GLY A 349 26.68 -25.40 0.44
N ARG A 350 25.80 -24.50 -0.02
CA ARG A 350 26.16 -23.43 -0.98
C ARG A 350 26.63 -22.16 -0.28
N LEU A 351 26.51 -22.06 1.04
CA LEU A 351 27.01 -20.94 1.80
C LEU A 351 28.53 -21.05 1.93
N GLN A 352 29.21 -19.95 1.67
CA GLN A 352 30.65 -19.83 1.85
C GLN A 352 30.91 -18.96 3.09
N ALA A 353 31.67 -19.49 4.04
CA ALA A 353 32.13 -18.68 5.17
C ALA A 353 33.20 -17.71 4.68
N VAL A 354 32.99 -16.42 4.91
CA VAL A 354 33.91 -15.34 4.53
C VAL A 354 34.05 -14.35 5.69
N GLY A 355 35.16 -13.62 5.73
CA GLY A 355 35.31 -12.46 6.60
C GLY A 355 34.70 -11.22 5.95
N VAL A 356 34.06 -10.36 6.73
CA VAL A 356 33.68 -9.01 6.31
C VAL A 356 34.33 -8.01 7.26
N CYS A 357 34.99 -6.98 6.73
CA CYS A 357 35.44 -5.89 7.57
C CYS A 357 34.24 -5.03 8.02
N PRO A 358 33.99 -4.87 9.34
CA PRO A 358 32.91 -4.01 9.80
C PRO A 358 33.13 -2.54 9.47
N GLY A 359 34.37 -2.08 9.25
CA GLY A 359 34.66 -0.68 8.91
C GLY A 359 34.41 -0.29 7.46
N CYS A 360 34.72 -1.16 6.48
CA CYS A 360 34.58 -0.82 5.04
C CYS A 360 33.77 -1.84 4.21
N GLY A 361 33.30 -2.93 4.80
CA GLY A 361 32.53 -3.95 4.09
C GLY A 361 33.36 -4.86 3.18
N ARG A 362 34.69 -4.71 3.14
CA ARG A 362 35.57 -5.57 2.34
C ARG A 362 35.42 -7.03 2.76
N LEU A 363 35.24 -7.91 1.78
CA LEU A 363 35.29 -9.36 1.94
C LEU A 363 36.75 -9.81 2.05
N LEU A 364 37.00 -10.63 3.07
CA LEU A 364 38.29 -11.22 3.38
C LEU A 364 38.15 -12.74 3.29
N ARG A 365 39.21 -13.41 2.83
CA ARG A 365 39.17 -14.87 2.63
C ARG A 365 38.99 -15.59 3.95
N ASP A 366 39.67 -15.12 4.99
CA ASP A 366 39.61 -15.71 6.33
C ASP A 366 38.88 -14.78 7.32
N PRO A 367 37.88 -15.29 8.07
CA PRO A 367 37.17 -14.51 9.09
C PRO A 367 38.02 -13.99 10.25
N GLY A 368 39.27 -14.42 10.38
CA GLY A 368 40.24 -13.92 11.37
C GLY A 368 41.25 -12.92 10.82
N GLU A 369 41.20 -12.61 9.53
CA GLU A 369 42.10 -11.65 8.89
C GLU A 369 41.75 -10.22 9.33
N SER A 370 42.78 -9.37 9.47
CA SER A 370 42.58 -7.94 9.69
C SER A 370 42.48 -7.23 8.34
N CYS A 371 41.53 -6.33 8.21
CA CYS A 371 41.38 -5.53 7.00
C CYS A 371 42.60 -4.62 6.81
N GLN A 372 43.30 -4.75 5.67
CA GLN A 372 44.47 -3.93 5.36
C GLN A 372 44.16 -2.43 5.23
N THR A 373 42.90 -2.07 4.97
CA THR A 373 42.47 -0.67 4.83
C THR A 373 42.06 -0.07 6.17
N CYS A 374 41.26 -0.78 6.97
CA CYS A 374 40.69 -0.24 8.21
C CYS A 374 41.46 -0.65 9.47
N ASN A 375 42.40 -1.60 9.35
CA ASN A 375 43.08 -2.25 10.47
C ASN A 375 42.11 -2.82 11.54
N GLN A 376 40.93 -3.24 11.10
CA GLN A 376 39.90 -3.86 11.94
C GLN A 376 39.82 -5.36 11.65
N GLY A 377 39.57 -6.16 12.68
CA GLY A 377 39.33 -7.60 12.54
C GLY A 377 38.06 -7.88 11.73
N ALA A 378 38.12 -8.86 10.84
CA ALA A 378 36.96 -9.32 10.10
C ALA A 378 35.92 -9.97 11.02
N VAL A 379 34.64 -9.86 10.66
CA VAL A 379 33.56 -10.64 11.24
C VAL A 379 33.18 -11.77 10.31
N ARG A 380 32.93 -12.96 10.88
CA ARG A 380 32.47 -14.11 10.11
C ARG A 380 31.04 -13.90 9.62
N VAL A 381 30.83 -14.16 8.33
CA VAL A 381 29.50 -14.23 7.71
C VAL A 381 29.42 -15.43 6.75
N LEU A 382 28.20 -15.85 6.46
CA LEU A 382 27.86 -16.88 5.49
C LEU A 382 27.32 -16.20 4.23
N MET A 383 27.99 -16.40 3.10
CA MET A 383 27.66 -15.77 1.82
C MET A 383 27.05 -16.78 0.84
N HIS A 384 25.94 -16.41 0.20
CA HIS A 384 25.36 -17.08 -0.95
C HIS A 384 25.48 -16.19 -2.19
N ARG A 385 26.25 -16.61 -3.20
CA ARG A 385 26.35 -15.90 -4.49
C ARG A 385 25.21 -16.29 -5.44
N GLY A 386 24.76 -15.32 -6.22
CA GLY A 386 23.67 -15.42 -7.19
C GLY A 386 22.28 -15.41 -6.56
N LYS A 387 21.29 -15.84 -7.34
CA LYS A 387 19.88 -15.91 -6.95
C LYS A 387 19.65 -16.85 -5.75
N LEU A 388 19.04 -16.34 -4.68
CA LEU A 388 18.69 -17.10 -3.48
C LEU A 388 17.26 -17.63 -3.60
N SER A 389 17.05 -18.69 -4.38
CA SER A 389 15.72 -19.26 -4.60
C SER A 389 15.23 -20.17 -3.48
N THR A 390 16.14 -20.68 -2.65
CA THR A 390 15.87 -21.61 -1.54
C THR A 390 16.45 -21.05 -0.26
N CYS A 391 15.67 -21.05 0.83
CA CYS A 391 16.13 -20.53 2.11
C CYS A 391 17.02 -21.57 2.83
N PRO A 392 18.25 -21.23 3.26
CA PRO A 392 19.10 -22.14 4.03
C PRO A 392 18.57 -22.43 5.44
N ALA A 393 17.79 -21.53 6.05
CA ALA A 393 17.21 -21.79 7.38
C ALA A 393 16.01 -22.75 7.34
N CYS A 394 15.04 -22.48 6.44
CA CYS A 394 13.77 -23.22 6.43
C CYS A 394 13.59 -24.16 5.23
N GLY A 395 14.48 -24.18 4.24
CA GLY A 395 14.39 -25.04 3.06
C GLY A 395 13.22 -24.72 2.10
N ASP A 396 12.50 -23.61 2.30
CA ASP A 396 11.39 -23.21 1.41
C ASP A 396 11.91 -22.59 0.10
N ILE A 397 11.12 -22.70 -0.98
CA ILE A 397 11.51 -22.34 -2.35
C ILE A 397 10.58 -21.26 -2.92
N TYR A 398 11.18 -20.27 -3.58
CA TYR A 398 10.49 -19.32 -4.44
C TYR A 398 10.95 -19.43 -5.88
N THR A 399 10.05 -19.84 -6.78
CA THR A 399 10.41 -20.15 -8.18
C THR A 399 10.49 -18.92 -9.09
N ARG A 400 9.93 -17.78 -8.69
CA ARG A 400 9.85 -16.55 -9.50
C ARG A 400 10.96 -15.53 -9.25
N GLY A 401 11.89 -15.79 -8.32
CA GLY A 401 12.81 -14.77 -7.83
C GLY A 401 13.59 -15.28 -6.62
N ASP A 402 14.07 -14.36 -5.79
CA ASP A 402 14.64 -14.70 -4.49
C ASP A 402 13.54 -15.03 -3.48
N ILE A 403 13.80 -16.00 -2.60
CA ILE A 403 12.95 -16.33 -1.45
C ILE A 403 12.94 -15.21 -0.40
N VAL A 404 13.91 -14.30 -0.47
CA VAL A 404 14.00 -13.12 0.41
C VAL A 404 13.30 -11.91 -0.22
N THR A 405 13.00 -10.92 0.60
CA THR A 405 12.47 -9.62 0.18
C THR A 405 13.20 -8.52 0.93
N PRO A 406 13.68 -7.46 0.25
CA PRO A 406 14.26 -6.30 0.92
C PRO A 406 13.28 -5.65 1.89
N LEU A 407 13.80 -5.12 2.99
CA LEU A 407 13.04 -4.40 4.00
C LEU A 407 12.97 -2.91 3.61
N ARG A 408 11.92 -2.55 2.87
CA ARG A 408 11.62 -1.17 2.45
C ARG A 408 10.13 -0.93 2.29
N THR A 409 9.69 0.32 2.42
CA THR A 409 8.34 0.75 2.07
C THR A 409 8.26 1.10 0.59
N GLY A 410 7.18 0.71 -0.09
CA GLY A 410 6.92 1.15 -1.46
C GLY A 410 6.30 2.55 -1.45
N THR A 411 6.68 3.41 -2.41
CA THR A 411 6.15 4.79 -2.53
C THR A 411 4.62 4.81 -2.49
N ALA A 412 3.97 3.90 -3.23
CA ALA A 412 2.51 3.85 -3.25
C ALA A 412 1.87 3.52 -1.89
N SER A 413 2.52 2.70 -1.07
CA SER A 413 2.07 2.40 0.28
C SER A 413 2.18 3.59 1.21
N THR A 414 3.29 4.33 1.13
CA THR A 414 3.53 5.54 1.94
C THR A 414 2.53 6.63 1.57
N VAL A 415 2.38 6.92 0.28
CA VAL A 415 1.44 7.94 -0.20
C VAL A 415 0.00 7.57 0.13
N SER A 416 -0.39 6.30 0.05
CA SER A 416 -1.75 5.88 0.45
C SER A 416 -2.01 6.09 1.95
N ALA A 417 -1.01 5.80 2.79
CA ALA A 417 -1.12 5.99 4.23
C ALA A 417 -1.23 7.48 4.59
N LEU A 418 -0.40 8.33 3.97
CA LEU A 418 -0.47 9.79 4.12
C LEU A 418 -1.81 10.34 3.61
N ALA A 419 -2.24 9.94 2.41
CA ALA A 419 -3.51 10.36 1.83
C ALA A 419 -4.70 10.03 2.74
N THR A 420 -4.75 8.80 3.27
CA THR A 420 -5.81 8.39 4.21
C THR A 420 -5.70 9.16 5.53
N HIS A 421 -4.49 9.44 6.02
CA HIS A 421 -4.30 10.24 7.24
C HIS A 421 -4.80 11.67 7.06
N HIS A 422 -4.44 12.36 5.97
CA HIS A 422 -4.92 13.72 5.68
C HIS A 422 -6.45 13.74 5.52
N LEU A 423 -7.01 12.87 4.68
CA LEU A 423 -8.46 12.83 4.44
C LEU A 423 -9.30 12.47 5.67
N ASP A 424 -8.72 11.77 6.66
CA ASP A 424 -9.43 11.49 7.92
C ASP A 424 -9.57 12.73 8.81
N HIS A 425 -8.68 13.72 8.67
CA HIS A 425 -8.70 14.99 9.41
C HIS A 425 -9.37 16.14 8.64
N LEU A 426 -9.90 15.86 7.45
CA LEU A 426 -10.65 16.81 6.65
C LEU A 426 -12.15 16.47 6.71
N GLU A 427 -12.99 17.50 6.65
CA GLU A 427 -14.45 17.42 6.75
C GLU A 427 -15.12 18.24 5.64
N GLY A 428 -16.43 18.00 5.44
CA GLY A 428 -17.22 18.74 4.45
C GLY A 428 -16.63 18.72 3.04
N ASP A 429 -16.71 19.88 2.39
CA ASP A 429 -16.20 20.09 1.03
C ASP A 429 -14.66 20.12 0.97
N ASP A 430 -13.98 20.33 2.11
CA ASP A 430 -12.51 20.34 2.17
C ASP A 430 -11.89 18.94 2.15
N ARG A 431 -12.71 17.89 2.26
CA ARG A 431 -12.27 16.49 2.23
C ARG A 431 -11.93 16.02 0.81
N LYS A 432 -10.98 16.70 0.19
CA LYS A 432 -10.47 16.44 -1.15
C LYS A 432 -8.95 16.47 -1.15
N LEU A 433 -8.35 15.56 -1.90
CA LEU A 433 -6.90 15.43 -1.98
C LEU A 433 -6.44 15.29 -3.42
N LEU A 434 -5.55 16.18 -3.85
CA LEU A 434 -4.88 16.05 -5.13
C LEU A 434 -3.53 15.34 -4.93
N ILE A 435 -3.24 14.30 -5.73
CA ILE A 435 -1.98 13.57 -5.67
C ILE A 435 -1.27 13.66 -7.02
N PHE A 436 -0.15 14.38 -7.10
CA PHE A 436 0.64 14.45 -8.33
C PHE A 436 1.63 13.29 -8.43
N ALA A 437 1.72 12.68 -9.62
CA ALA A 437 2.69 11.66 -9.98
C ALA A 437 3.37 12.01 -11.30
N ASP A 438 4.70 11.81 -11.39
CA ASP A 438 5.53 12.29 -12.51
C ASP A 438 5.14 11.72 -13.87
N ASN A 439 4.50 10.54 -13.90
CA ASN A 439 4.09 9.91 -15.13
C ASN A 439 2.74 9.21 -14.99
N ARG A 440 2.13 8.95 -16.14
CA ARG A 440 0.78 8.38 -16.23
C ARG A 440 0.70 6.96 -15.68
N GLN A 441 1.77 6.17 -15.77
CA GLN A 441 1.78 4.80 -15.23
C GLN A 441 1.78 4.80 -13.70
N ASP A 442 2.53 5.71 -13.09
CA ASP A 442 2.55 5.92 -11.65
C ASP A 442 1.22 6.48 -11.15
N ALA A 443 0.59 7.40 -11.88
CA ALA A 443 -0.74 7.92 -11.56
C ALA A 443 -1.79 6.79 -11.54
N ALA A 444 -1.85 5.99 -12.61
CA ALA A 444 -2.74 4.83 -12.71
C ALA A 444 -2.45 3.80 -11.60
N HIS A 445 -1.18 3.48 -11.36
CA HIS A 445 -0.78 2.52 -10.34
C HIS A 445 -1.14 3.00 -8.94
N GLN A 446 -0.89 4.27 -8.62
CA GLN A 446 -1.18 4.87 -7.32
C GLN A 446 -2.69 4.91 -7.05
N ALA A 447 -3.51 5.34 -8.02
CA ALA A 447 -4.96 5.38 -7.87
C ALA A 447 -5.51 3.97 -7.59
N GLY A 448 -5.16 3.00 -8.44
CA GLY A 448 -5.60 1.62 -8.27
C GLY A 448 -5.07 0.96 -7.00
N TYR A 449 -3.83 1.24 -6.60
CA TYR A 449 -3.26 0.73 -5.34
C TYR A 449 -3.99 1.30 -4.12
N THR A 450 -4.24 2.60 -4.08
CA THR A 450 -4.88 3.28 -2.95
C THR A 450 -6.30 2.76 -2.77
N SER A 451 -7.07 2.67 -3.87
CA SER A 451 -8.44 2.12 -3.85
C SER A 451 -8.48 0.65 -3.39
N ASP A 452 -7.63 -0.24 -3.93
CA ASP A 452 -7.58 -1.66 -3.54
C ASP A 452 -7.21 -1.84 -2.06
N LYS A 453 -6.26 -1.03 -1.55
CA LYS A 453 -5.86 -1.07 -0.14
C LYS A 453 -6.94 -0.57 0.79
N HIS A 454 -7.53 0.58 0.48
CA HIS A 454 -8.60 1.14 1.27
C HIS A 454 -9.78 0.16 1.36
N ARG A 455 -10.18 -0.42 0.23
CA ARG A 455 -11.27 -1.39 0.19
C ARG A 455 -10.97 -2.66 0.97
N THR A 456 -9.76 -3.21 0.84
CA THR A 456 -9.34 -4.39 1.62
C THR A 456 -9.37 -4.08 3.11
N PHE A 457 -8.93 -2.88 3.50
CA PHE A 457 -9.00 -2.40 4.87
C PHE A 457 -10.46 -2.30 5.35
N ALA A 458 -11.33 -1.63 4.60
CA ALA A 458 -12.73 -1.46 4.96
C ALA A 458 -13.47 -2.79 5.12
N LEU A 459 -13.26 -3.73 4.19
CA LEU A 459 -13.81 -5.07 4.26
C LEU A 459 -13.35 -5.80 5.53
N ARG A 460 -12.04 -5.78 5.83
CA ARG A 460 -11.49 -6.49 6.99
C ARG A 460 -11.90 -5.85 8.31
N HIS A 461 -11.98 -4.53 8.38
CA HIS A 461 -12.52 -3.81 9.52
C HIS A 461 -13.97 -4.21 9.77
N ALA A 462 -14.83 -4.10 8.75
CA ALA A 462 -16.25 -4.45 8.88
C ALA A 462 -16.43 -5.92 9.28
N MET A 463 -15.69 -6.85 8.65
CA MET A 463 -15.72 -8.27 9.03
C MET A 463 -15.28 -8.48 10.49
N ALA A 464 -14.17 -7.88 10.92
CA ALA A 464 -13.68 -8.03 12.28
C ALA A 464 -14.70 -7.48 13.31
N HIS A 465 -15.34 -6.35 13.01
CA HIS A 465 -16.34 -5.73 13.90
C HIS A 465 -17.62 -6.56 13.98
N GLU A 466 -18.21 -6.94 12.84
CA GLU A 466 -19.43 -7.76 12.80
C GLU A 466 -19.25 -9.11 13.51
N ILE A 467 -18.09 -9.74 13.32
CA ILE A 467 -17.77 -11.01 13.96
C ILE A 467 -17.53 -10.82 15.47
N LYS A 468 -16.94 -9.70 15.89
CA LYS A 468 -16.71 -9.36 17.30
C LYS A 468 -18.02 -9.06 18.03
N GLU A 469 -18.92 -8.29 17.41
CA GLU A 469 -20.24 -7.96 17.97
C GLU A 469 -21.13 -9.19 18.13
N ALA A 470 -21.00 -10.19 17.24
CA ALA A 470 -21.73 -11.45 17.38
C ALA A 470 -21.27 -12.33 18.56
N GLY A 471 -20.12 -12.03 19.19
CA GLY A 471 -19.60 -12.76 20.34
C GLY A 471 -19.43 -14.27 20.08
N ASP A 472 -19.82 -15.08 21.06
CA ASP A 472 -19.67 -16.55 21.00
C ASP A 472 -20.61 -17.25 20.02
N MET A 473 -21.73 -16.59 19.65
CA MET A 473 -22.61 -17.10 18.60
C MET A 473 -21.87 -17.14 17.25
N GLY A 474 -20.95 -16.20 17.04
CA GLY A 474 -20.23 -16.04 15.78
C GLY A 474 -21.16 -15.65 14.63
N VAL A 475 -20.62 -15.62 13.42
CA VAL A 475 -21.34 -15.27 12.19
C VAL A 475 -21.09 -16.34 11.13
N TYR A 476 -22.14 -16.81 10.47
CA TYR A 476 -21.99 -17.75 9.36
C TYR A 476 -21.51 -17.02 8.09
N LEU A 477 -20.70 -17.70 7.28
CA LEU A 477 -20.15 -17.13 6.05
C LEU A 477 -21.25 -16.65 5.08
N THR A 478 -22.43 -17.26 5.10
CA THR A 478 -23.60 -16.89 4.28
C THR A 478 -24.34 -15.66 4.78
N GLU A 479 -24.21 -15.30 6.06
CA GLU A 479 -24.85 -14.12 6.66
C GLU A 479 -24.00 -12.86 6.52
N LEU A 480 -22.68 -13.03 6.46
CA LEU A 480 -21.73 -11.92 6.33
C LEU A 480 -22.05 -10.92 5.21
N PRO A 481 -22.44 -11.32 3.99
CA PRO A 481 -22.65 -10.34 2.92
C PRO A 481 -23.69 -9.28 3.27
N GLN A 482 -24.78 -9.67 3.94
CA GLN A 482 -25.83 -8.75 4.35
C GLN A 482 -25.35 -7.85 5.49
N ARG A 483 -24.73 -8.43 6.53
CA ARG A 483 -24.13 -7.70 7.65
C ARG A 483 -23.12 -6.66 7.18
N LEU A 484 -22.21 -7.06 6.29
CA LEU A 484 -21.21 -6.17 5.70
C LEU A 484 -21.85 -5.05 4.86
N PHE A 485 -22.94 -5.35 4.15
CA PHE A 485 -23.64 -4.35 3.37
C PHE A 485 -24.28 -3.28 4.25
N ASP A 486 -24.92 -3.69 5.34
CA ASP A 486 -25.50 -2.76 6.32
C ASP A 486 -24.40 -1.96 7.03
N ARG A 487 -23.30 -2.60 7.45
CA ARG A 487 -22.14 -1.93 8.03
C ARG A 487 -21.51 -0.90 7.08
N PHE A 488 -21.38 -1.22 5.79
CA PHE A 488 -20.84 -0.31 4.78
C PHE A 488 -21.74 0.92 4.56
N LYS A 489 -23.06 0.77 4.72
CA LYS A 489 -24.00 1.92 4.72
C LYS A 489 -23.82 2.79 5.96
N ASP A 490 -23.64 2.17 7.12
CA ASP A 490 -23.43 2.90 8.39
C ASP A 490 -22.12 3.67 8.39
N LEU A 491 -21.08 3.12 7.75
CA LEU A 491 -19.78 3.76 7.53
C LEU A 491 -19.80 4.82 6.41
N GLY A 492 -20.91 4.97 5.68
CA GLY A 492 -21.04 5.90 4.57
C GLY A 492 -20.21 5.54 3.33
N ILE A 493 -19.72 4.30 3.24
CA ILE A 493 -18.97 3.78 2.08
C ILE A 493 -19.94 3.51 0.92
N ILE A 494 -21.11 2.94 1.24
CA ILE A 494 -22.20 2.71 0.29
C ILE A 494 -23.32 3.73 0.58
N PRO A 495 -24.02 4.26 -0.44
CA PRO A 495 -25.19 5.11 -0.22
C PRO A 495 -26.22 4.44 0.71
N ARG A 496 -26.88 5.22 1.58
CA ARG A 496 -27.88 4.68 2.53
C ARG A 496 -29.05 3.95 1.86
N ARG A 497 -29.42 4.34 0.64
CA ARG A 497 -30.52 3.75 -0.13
C ARG A 497 -30.11 3.60 -1.60
N PRO A 498 -29.25 2.63 -1.94
CA PRO A 498 -28.88 2.41 -3.33
C PRO A 498 -30.04 1.72 -4.07
N PRO A 499 -30.20 1.93 -5.39
CA PRO A 499 -31.19 1.23 -6.20
C PRO A 499 -31.04 -0.29 -6.10
N ARG A 500 -32.14 -1.04 -6.24
CA ARG A 500 -32.15 -2.51 -6.10
C ARG A 500 -31.07 -3.24 -6.94
N PRO A 501 -30.84 -2.90 -8.23
CA PRO A 501 -29.77 -3.54 -9.00
C PRO A 501 -28.36 -3.27 -8.43
N GLU A 502 -28.15 -2.11 -7.83
CA GLU A 502 -26.88 -1.74 -7.19
C GLU A 502 -26.70 -2.47 -5.86
N GLN A 503 -27.78 -2.62 -5.08
CA GLN A 503 -27.79 -3.45 -3.87
C GLN A 503 -27.32 -4.86 -4.19
N GLU A 504 -27.92 -5.51 -5.18
CA GLU A 504 -27.59 -6.89 -5.57
C GLU A 504 -26.11 -7.04 -5.96
N ARG A 505 -25.55 -6.08 -6.70
CA ARG A 505 -24.13 -6.09 -7.08
C ARG A 505 -23.18 -5.85 -5.92
N TRP A 506 -23.50 -4.93 -5.00
CA TRP A 506 -22.71 -4.73 -3.78
C TRP A 506 -22.71 -5.99 -2.91
N LEU A 507 -23.87 -6.59 -2.78
CA LEU A 507 -24.10 -7.84 -2.09
C LEU A 507 -23.28 -9.00 -2.71
N ASP A 508 -23.19 -9.07 -4.04
CA ASP A 508 -22.31 -10.03 -4.73
C ASP A 508 -20.82 -9.72 -4.48
N ALA A 509 -20.43 -8.44 -4.54
CA ALA A 509 -19.07 -8.00 -4.31
C ALA A 509 -18.57 -8.31 -2.88
N LEU A 510 -19.41 -8.05 -1.88
CA LEU A 510 -19.13 -8.32 -0.47
C LEU A 510 -19.12 -9.81 -0.17
N ALA A 511 -20.02 -10.59 -0.79
CA ALA A 511 -19.99 -12.05 -0.72
C ALA A 511 -18.66 -12.61 -1.24
N TYR A 512 -18.20 -12.14 -2.40
CA TYR A 512 -16.89 -12.51 -2.89
C TYR A 512 -15.78 -12.08 -1.93
N GLY A 513 -15.79 -10.82 -1.48
CA GLY A 513 -14.79 -10.28 -0.55
C GLY A 513 -14.64 -11.13 0.72
N ALA A 514 -15.76 -11.42 1.39
CA ALA A 514 -15.80 -12.24 2.60
C ALA A 514 -15.32 -13.67 2.36
N ALA A 515 -15.85 -14.32 1.32
CA ALA A 515 -15.42 -15.67 0.95
C ALA A 515 -13.91 -15.69 0.63
N ASN A 516 -13.42 -14.70 -0.10
CA ASN A 516 -12.04 -14.61 -0.56
C ASN A 516 -11.05 -14.39 0.60
N GLU A 517 -11.42 -13.59 1.60
CA GLU A 517 -10.62 -13.35 2.81
C GLU A 517 -10.40 -14.64 3.59
N ILE A 518 -11.44 -15.47 3.75
CA ILE A 518 -11.38 -16.68 4.56
C ILE A 518 -10.87 -17.90 3.76
N THR A 519 -11.17 -18.02 2.47
CA THR A 519 -10.83 -19.21 1.67
C THR A 519 -9.48 -19.16 0.96
N ARG A 520 -8.77 -18.03 0.95
CA ARG A 520 -7.45 -17.98 0.30
C ARG A 520 -6.33 -18.46 1.21
N TYR A 521 -5.43 -19.24 0.61
CA TYR A 521 -4.10 -19.48 1.13
C TYR A 521 -3.27 -18.18 1.00
N SER A 522 -3.42 -17.27 1.95
CA SER A 522 -2.60 -16.05 1.95
C SER A 522 -1.24 -16.35 2.56
N ARG A 523 -0.17 -16.29 1.77
CA ARG A 523 1.17 -16.02 2.33
C ARG A 523 1.27 -14.61 2.95
N GLN A 524 0.20 -13.81 2.83
CA GLN A 524 0.10 -12.50 3.47
C GLN A 524 -0.06 -12.69 4.97
N ARG A 525 0.83 -12.06 5.74
CA ARG A 525 0.83 -12.09 7.21
C ARG A 525 -0.38 -11.37 7.83
N ALA A 526 -1.11 -10.57 7.05
CA ALA A 526 -2.10 -9.58 7.50
C ALA A 526 -3.58 -9.92 7.20
N SER A 527 -3.92 -11.20 6.99
CA SER A 527 -5.34 -11.64 6.92
C SER A 527 -5.92 -11.80 8.32
N LEU A 528 -7.24 -11.71 8.45
CA LEU A 528 -7.95 -11.78 9.74
C LEU A 528 -7.62 -13.07 10.50
N GLU A 529 -7.66 -14.21 9.82
CA GLU A 529 -7.33 -15.51 10.42
C GLU A 529 -5.84 -15.60 10.79
N ASN A 530 -4.92 -15.13 9.95
CA ASN A 530 -3.49 -15.25 10.25
C ASN A 530 -3.00 -14.27 11.33
N LEU A 531 -3.68 -13.13 11.49
CA LEU A 531 -3.46 -12.21 12.61
C LEU A 531 -4.03 -12.76 13.92
N GLY A 532 -4.89 -13.78 13.87
CA GLY A 532 -5.56 -14.34 15.03
C GLY A 532 -6.74 -13.50 15.51
N LEU A 533 -7.39 -12.75 14.61
CA LEU A 533 -8.61 -12.00 14.88
C LEU A 533 -9.87 -12.85 14.70
N VAL A 534 -9.85 -13.75 13.72
CA VAL A 534 -11.02 -14.55 13.33
C VAL A 534 -10.66 -16.04 13.30
N ALA A 535 -11.33 -16.82 14.15
CA ALA A 535 -11.37 -18.27 14.10
C ALA A 535 -12.39 -18.76 13.08
N VAL A 536 -12.03 -19.78 12.30
CA VAL A 536 -12.93 -20.42 11.33
C VAL A 536 -13.30 -21.80 11.81
N GLU A 537 -14.57 -22.00 12.15
CA GLU A 537 -15.15 -23.22 12.70
C GLU A 537 -16.08 -23.87 11.67
N TYR A 538 -16.28 -25.18 11.80
CA TYR A 538 -17.18 -25.94 10.95
C TYR A 538 -18.27 -26.55 11.83
N GLU A 539 -19.47 -26.01 11.75
CA GLU A 539 -20.64 -26.55 12.44
C GLU A 539 -20.92 -27.98 11.91
N GLY A 540 -21.29 -28.90 12.81
CA GLY A 540 -21.43 -30.32 12.51
C GLY A 540 -20.29 -31.17 13.06
N LEU A 541 -19.14 -30.57 13.42
CA LEU A 541 -18.01 -31.30 13.98
C LEU A 541 -18.29 -31.75 15.42
N GLU A 542 -19.03 -30.98 16.21
CA GLU A 542 -19.42 -31.35 17.57
C GLU A 542 -20.40 -32.54 17.59
N GLU A 543 -21.30 -32.63 16.62
CA GLU A 543 -22.16 -33.80 16.44
C GLU A 543 -21.38 -35.00 15.91
N LEU A 544 -20.43 -34.77 14.99
CA LEU A 544 -19.55 -35.82 14.49
C LEU A 544 -18.69 -36.41 15.61
N GLU A 545 -18.21 -35.59 16.57
CA GLU A 545 -17.46 -36.05 17.75
C GLU A 545 -18.24 -37.06 18.61
N ARG A 546 -19.58 -37.05 18.52
CA ARG A 546 -20.48 -37.93 19.27
C ARG A 546 -20.96 -39.15 18.45
N ASP A 547 -20.66 -39.21 17.16
CA ASP A 547 -21.04 -40.33 16.28
C ASP A 547 -20.26 -41.61 16.66
N GLU A 548 -20.96 -42.72 16.85
CA GLU A 548 -20.31 -43.99 17.20
C GLU A 548 -19.31 -44.47 16.14
N GLY A 549 -19.61 -44.24 14.86
CA GLY A 549 -18.72 -44.57 13.74
C GLY A 549 -17.47 -43.70 13.73
N PHE A 550 -17.61 -42.41 14.03
CA PHE A 550 -16.46 -41.51 14.19
C PHE A 550 -15.60 -41.85 15.41
N ILE A 551 -16.22 -42.19 16.54
CA ILE A 551 -15.52 -42.62 17.75
C ILE A 551 -14.76 -43.93 17.48
N ALA A 552 -15.37 -44.88 16.79
CA ALA A 552 -14.71 -46.12 16.37
C ALA A 552 -13.54 -45.85 15.42
N LEU A 553 -13.71 -44.93 14.46
CA LEU A 553 -12.64 -44.51 13.56
C LEU A 553 -11.48 -43.86 14.32
N ALA A 554 -11.76 -42.95 15.26
CA ALA A 554 -10.75 -42.28 16.08
C ALA A 554 -9.95 -43.29 16.92
N ARG A 555 -10.65 -44.21 17.60
CA ARG A 555 -10.03 -45.26 18.42
C ARG A 555 -9.12 -46.18 17.61
N ARG A 556 -9.48 -46.51 16.37
CA ARG A 556 -8.65 -47.35 15.47
C ARG A 556 -7.25 -46.79 15.25
N PHE A 557 -7.10 -45.47 15.30
CA PHE A 557 -5.81 -44.78 15.13
C PHE A 557 -5.26 -44.19 16.43
N GLY A 558 -5.75 -44.65 17.59
CA GLY A 558 -5.27 -44.17 18.90
C GLY A 558 -5.57 -42.71 19.21
N LEU A 559 -6.51 -42.07 18.51
CA LEU A 559 -6.91 -40.68 18.74
C LEU A 559 -8.12 -40.60 19.68
N SER A 560 -8.15 -39.61 20.56
CA SER A 560 -9.41 -39.22 21.21
C SER A 560 -10.38 -38.61 20.17
N PRO A 561 -11.71 -38.65 20.40
CA PRO A 561 -12.69 -38.04 19.49
C PRO A 561 -12.39 -36.55 19.20
N LYS A 562 -11.92 -35.81 20.21
CA LYS A 562 -11.52 -34.40 20.07
C LYS A 562 -10.28 -34.22 19.18
N GLU A 563 -9.29 -35.10 19.27
CA GLU A 563 -8.10 -35.05 18.41
C GLU A 563 -8.44 -35.41 16.97
N ALA A 564 -9.27 -36.44 16.77
CA ALA A 564 -9.77 -36.81 15.45
C ALA A 564 -10.59 -35.67 14.82
N ALA A 565 -11.40 -34.94 15.60
CA ALA A 565 -12.16 -33.79 15.12
C ALA A 565 -11.26 -32.59 14.77
N ARG A 566 -10.18 -32.34 15.54
CA ARG A 566 -9.15 -31.35 15.18
C ARG A 566 -8.43 -31.72 13.89
N LEU A 567 -8.16 -33.01 13.66
CA LEU A 567 -7.61 -33.49 12.39
C LEU A 567 -8.62 -33.32 11.24
N ALA A 568 -9.90 -33.64 11.45
CA ALA A 568 -10.95 -33.41 10.48
C ALA A 568 -11.06 -31.92 10.11
N ARG A 569 -11.01 -31.03 11.11
CA ARG A 569 -10.94 -29.57 10.92
C ARG A 569 -9.73 -29.16 10.09
N ALA A 570 -8.56 -29.75 10.33
CA ALA A 570 -7.36 -29.48 9.54
C ALA A 570 -7.50 -29.92 8.07
N VAL A 571 -8.17 -31.05 7.81
CA VAL A 571 -8.49 -31.50 6.44
C VAL A 571 -9.48 -30.53 5.76
N LEU A 572 -10.51 -30.09 6.48
CA LEU A 572 -11.46 -29.08 5.98
C LEU A 572 -10.76 -27.74 5.71
N ASP A 573 -9.80 -27.33 6.54
CA ASP A 573 -8.97 -26.15 6.28
C ASP A 573 -8.17 -26.28 4.99
N VAL A 574 -7.65 -27.47 4.65
CA VAL A 574 -7.00 -27.70 3.35
C VAL A 574 -7.99 -27.48 2.21
N MET A 575 -9.20 -28.01 2.31
CA MET A 575 -10.24 -27.81 1.30
C MET A 575 -10.63 -26.33 1.17
N ARG A 576 -10.96 -25.68 2.29
CA ARG A 576 -11.35 -24.27 2.39
C ARG A 576 -10.28 -23.37 1.82
N LYS A 577 -9.01 -23.57 2.19
CA LYS A 577 -7.86 -22.76 1.72
C LYS A 577 -7.50 -22.99 0.24
N ASN A 578 -8.05 -24.04 -0.36
CA ASN A 578 -8.03 -24.27 -1.81
C ASN A 578 -9.32 -23.81 -2.49
N ARG A 579 -10.23 -23.12 -1.79
CA ARG A 579 -11.51 -22.60 -2.29
C ARG A 579 -12.50 -23.70 -2.71
N ALA A 580 -12.40 -24.88 -2.08
CA ALA A 580 -13.36 -25.95 -2.27
C ALA A 580 -14.59 -25.77 -1.36
N VAL A 581 -15.34 -24.71 -1.60
CA VAL A 581 -16.57 -24.34 -0.87
C VAL A 581 -17.70 -24.20 -1.88
N ALA A 582 -18.84 -24.85 -1.62
CA ALA A 582 -20.04 -24.88 -2.45
C ALA A 582 -20.84 -23.60 -2.28
N TYR A 583 -20.22 -22.48 -2.64
CA TYR A 583 -20.87 -21.19 -2.65
C TYR A 583 -21.79 -21.10 -3.87
N ASP A 584 -22.91 -21.79 -3.77
CA ASP A 584 -24.07 -21.58 -4.61
C ASP A 584 -24.59 -20.21 -4.22
N GLY A 585 -24.57 -19.23 -5.13
CA GLY A 585 -25.06 -17.88 -4.86
C GLY A 585 -26.48 -17.89 -4.26
N ARG A 586 -26.85 -16.78 -3.62
CA ARG A 586 -28.10 -16.64 -2.84
C ARG A 586 -29.34 -17.09 -3.63
N PRO A 587 -29.90 -18.27 -3.32
CA PRO A 587 -31.07 -18.77 -4.04
C PRO A 587 -32.31 -17.94 -3.70
N GLU A 588 -32.44 -17.42 -2.47
CA GLU A 588 -33.55 -16.56 -2.05
C GLU A 588 -33.66 -15.22 -2.79
N THR A 589 -32.56 -14.67 -3.34
CA THR A 589 -32.56 -13.39 -4.06
C THR A 589 -32.49 -13.55 -5.58
N GLY A 590 -32.60 -14.79 -6.11
CA GLY A 590 -32.51 -15.07 -7.54
C GLY A 590 -31.09 -14.96 -8.11
N THR A 591 -30.08 -14.84 -7.26
CA THR A 591 -28.67 -14.71 -7.65
C THR A 591 -28.06 -16.10 -7.84
N THR A 592 -28.03 -16.56 -9.08
CA THR A 592 -27.49 -17.89 -9.44
C THR A 592 -25.96 -17.95 -9.49
N LEU A 593 -25.21 -16.93 -9.03
CA LEU A 593 -23.75 -16.88 -9.15
C LEU A 593 -23.11 -17.98 -8.28
N PRO A 594 -22.71 -19.14 -8.83
CA PRO A 594 -21.95 -20.09 -8.04
C PRO A 594 -20.52 -19.56 -8.12
N PHE A 595 -20.07 -18.84 -7.07
CA PHE A 595 -18.96 -17.89 -7.16
C PHE A 595 -17.65 -18.47 -7.73
N PHE A 596 -17.43 -19.78 -7.56
CA PHE A 596 -16.27 -20.48 -8.12
C PHE A 596 -16.56 -21.26 -9.41
N VAL A 597 -17.80 -21.35 -9.89
CA VAL A 597 -18.24 -22.25 -10.97
C VAL A 597 -18.53 -21.51 -12.29
N GLU A 598 -18.89 -20.22 -12.31
CA GLU A 598 -19.45 -19.59 -13.52
C GLU A 598 -18.44 -19.17 -14.63
N TYR A 599 -17.17 -19.55 -14.55
CA TYR A 599 -16.16 -19.16 -15.54
C TYR A 599 -16.19 -19.95 -16.87
N ILE A 600 -17.31 -20.60 -17.12
CA ILE A 600 -17.46 -21.70 -18.09
C ILE A 600 -18.23 -21.24 -19.31
N ASP A 601 -18.97 -20.13 -19.21
CA ASP A 601 -19.76 -19.59 -20.31
C ASP A 601 -19.31 -18.16 -20.68
N PRO A 602 -18.67 -17.97 -21.85
CA PRO A 602 -18.33 -16.65 -22.38
C PRO A 602 -19.52 -15.68 -22.49
N ALA A 603 -20.75 -16.19 -22.62
CA ALA A 603 -21.96 -15.37 -22.70
C ALA A 603 -22.40 -14.79 -21.35
N LYS A 604 -21.97 -15.37 -20.22
CA LYS A 604 -22.29 -14.92 -18.86
C LYS A 604 -21.23 -14.02 -18.21
N LYS A 605 -20.17 -13.66 -18.96
CA LYS A 605 -19.07 -12.78 -18.52
C LYS A 605 -19.50 -11.35 -18.14
N ARG A 606 -20.71 -10.92 -18.50
CA ARG A 606 -21.19 -9.54 -18.28
C ARG A 606 -21.23 -9.17 -16.80
N ARG A 607 -21.79 -10.03 -15.94
CA ARG A 607 -21.98 -9.73 -14.51
C ARG A 607 -20.66 -9.59 -13.74
N TYR A 608 -19.65 -10.40 -14.05
CA TYR A 608 -18.31 -10.26 -13.45
C TYR A 608 -17.57 -9.01 -13.92
N ARG A 609 -17.70 -8.65 -15.20
CA ARG A 609 -17.16 -7.37 -15.71
C ARG A 609 -17.81 -6.17 -15.03
N GLU A 610 -19.11 -6.25 -14.73
CA GLU A 610 -19.81 -5.24 -13.95
C GLU A 610 -19.26 -5.16 -12.51
N LEU A 611 -18.92 -6.29 -11.88
CA LEU A 611 -18.28 -6.29 -10.56
C LEU A 611 -16.81 -5.86 -10.59
N GLU A 612 -16.09 -6.05 -11.71
CA GLU A 612 -14.72 -5.55 -11.90
C GLU A 612 -14.67 -4.01 -12.09
N ALA A 613 -15.80 -3.40 -12.50
CA ALA A 613 -15.92 -1.96 -12.68
C ALA A 613 -16.24 -1.22 -11.37
N ASP A 614 -15.96 0.08 -11.35
CA ASP A 614 -16.34 0.96 -10.24
C ASP A 614 -17.86 1.03 -10.10
N PRO A 615 -18.40 1.14 -8.87
CA PRO A 615 -17.68 1.28 -7.59
C PRO A 615 -17.33 -0.06 -6.92
N TYR A 616 -17.66 -1.20 -7.54
CA TYR A 616 -17.45 -2.52 -6.91
C TYR A 616 -16.01 -3.00 -7.00
N ALA A 617 -15.30 -2.69 -8.09
CA ALA A 617 -13.87 -2.92 -8.32
C ALA A 617 -13.32 -4.30 -7.84
N VAL A 618 -14.12 -5.36 -7.92
CA VAL A 618 -13.77 -6.72 -7.47
C VAL A 618 -12.75 -7.31 -8.42
N ARG A 619 -11.53 -7.58 -7.93
CA ARG A 619 -10.51 -8.23 -8.75
C ARG A 619 -10.61 -9.75 -8.67
N PHE A 620 -10.78 -10.40 -9.82
CA PHE A 620 -10.76 -11.86 -9.97
C PHE A 620 -9.48 -12.34 -10.66
N PRO A 621 -8.41 -12.72 -9.92
CA PRO A 621 -7.16 -13.20 -10.52
C PRO A 621 -7.39 -14.42 -11.41
N ASP A 622 -6.61 -14.59 -12.47
CA ASP A 622 -6.85 -15.66 -13.46
C ASP A 622 -6.88 -17.07 -12.86
N ARG A 623 -5.97 -17.34 -11.93
CA ARG A 623 -5.94 -18.62 -11.19
C ARG A 623 -7.19 -18.88 -10.36
N ASP A 624 -7.91 -17.81 -10.03
CA ASP A 624 -9.09 -17.84 -9.18
C ASP A 624 -10.37 -18.08 -9.97
N ARG A 625 -10.26 -18.05 -11.30
CA ARG A 625 -11.35 -18.25 -12.26
C ARG A 625 -11.81 -19.70 -12.38
N SER A 626 -11.05 -20.70 -11.94
CA SER A 626 -11.49 -22.12 -12.03
C SER A 626 -12.04 -22.66 -10.71
N PRO A 627 -13.16 -23.43 -10.73
CA PRO A 627 -13.67 -24.09 -9.53
C PRO A 627 -12.68 -25.10 -8.98
N LYS A 628 -12.72 -25.29 -7.66
CA LYS A 628 -11.90 -26.27 -6.94
C LYS A 628 -12.80 -27.18 -6.13
N ALA A 629 -12.59 -28.48 -6.22
CA ALA A 629 -13.34 -29.47 -5.48
C ALA A 629 -12.45 -30.70 -5.25
N PHE A 630 -12.87 -31.54 -4.32
CA PHE A 630 -12.15 -32.76 -3.96
C PHE A 630 -12.98 -33.99 -4.31
N ALA A 631 -12.31 -35.06 -4.71
CA ALA A 631 -12.90 -36.38 -4.78
C ALA A 631 -12.09 -37.33 -3.90
N LEU A 632 -12.76 -38.31 -3.27
CA LEU A 632 -12.09 -39.31 -2.45
C LEU A 632 -11.09 -40.10 -3.31
N ASP A 633 -11.63 -40.76 -4.34
CA ASP A 633 -10.89 -41.47 -5.38
C ASP A 633 -10.95 -40.67 -6.68
N ARG A 634 -10.02 -39.73 -6.84
CA ARG A 634 -9.93 -38.88 -8.05
C ARG A 634 -9.26 -39.65 -9.20
N PRO A 635 -9.92 -39.80 -10.36
CA PRO A 635 -9.29 -40.37 -11.56
C PRO A 635 -8.09 -39.55 -12.04
N ASP A 636 -7.02 -40.22 -12.47
CA ASP A 636 -5.75 -39.57 -12.87
C ASP A 636 -5.91 -38.58 -14.02
N HIS A 637 -6.77 -38.87 -15.01
CA HIS A 637 -7.03 -37.97 -16.14
C HIS A 637 -7.72 -36.67 -15.71
N LEU A 638 -8.39 -36.65 -14.56
CA LEU A 638 -9.04 -35.48 -13.98
C LEU A 638 -8.14 -34.66 -13.04
N ARG A 639 -6.85 -35.03 -12.87
CA ARG A 639 -5.92 -34.36 -11.93
C ARG A 639 -5.76 -32.85 -12.13
N LYS A 640 -5.99 -32.35 -13.35
CA LYS A 640 -5.92 -30.91 -13.67
C LYS A 640 -7.18 -30.14 -13.25
N ARG A 641 -8.30 -30.84 -13.05
CA ARG A 641 -9.63 -30.26 -12.76
C ARG A 641 -10.06 -30.47 -11.31
N LEU A 642 -9.71 -31.61 -10.72
CA LEU A 642 -10.09 -31.98 -9.35
C LEU A 642 -8.88 -32.22 -8.45
N MET A 643 -9.07 -32.03 -7.14
CA MET A 643 -8.13 -32.44 -6.11
C MET A 643 -8.53 -33.80 -5.54
N GLY A 644 -7.56 -34.54 -4.99
CA GLY A 644 -7.81 -35.83 -4.35
C GLY A 644 -7.68 -35.73 -2.83
N PHE A 645 -8.46 -36.51 -2.10
CA PHE A 645 -8.17 -36.76 -0.68
C PHE A 645 -7.06 -37.80 -0.51
N VAL A 646 -6.96 -38.79 -1.41
CA VAL A 646 -6.13 -40.00 -1.19
C VAL A 646 -5.17 -40.35 -2.35
N GLN A 647 -5.42 -39.93 -3.60
CA GLN A 647 -4.55 -40.30 -4.73
C GLN A 647 -3.84 -39.10 -5.39
N GLU A 648 -2.50 -39.04 -5.24
CA GLU A 648 -1.60 -38.40 -6.20
C GLU A 648 -0.62 -39.46 -6.76
N ASN A 649 -0.87 -39.87 -8.02
CA ASN A 649 0.00 -40.69 -8.89
C ASN A 649 0.89 -41.74 -8.17
N PRO A 650 0.44 -43.01 -8.08
CA PRO A 650 1.20 -44.10 -7.45
C PRO A 650 2.65 -44.24 -7.96
N ARG A 651 2.91 -43.83 -9.21
CA ARG A 651 4.24 -43.88 -9.83
C ARG A 651 5.24 -42.85 -9.29
N ALA A 652 4.82 -41.89 -8.45
CA ALA A 652 5.66 -40.75 -8.01
C ALA A 652 5.81 -40.61 -6.48
N GLY A 653 5.13 -41.44 -5.67
CA GLY A 653 5.22 -41.38 -4.20
C GLY A 653 4.80 -40.04 -3.58
N GLN A 654 3.88 -39.30 -4.21
CA GLN A 654 3.41 -38.00 -3.71
C GLN A 654 2.08 -38.15 -2.96
N LEU A 655 2.06 -37.73 -1.69
CA LEU A 655 0.82 -37.63 -0.91
C LEU A 655 0.04 -36.38 -1.31
N THR A 656 -1.29 -36.49 -1.38
CA THR A 656 -2.18 -35.33 -1.52
C THR A 656 -2.07 -34.39 -0.31
N ALA A 657 -2.52 -33.15 -0.44
CA ALA A 657 -2.47 -32.19 0.68
C ALA A 657 -3.22 -32.67 1.94
N PRO A 658 -4.44 -33.26 1.86
CA PRO A 658 -5.08 -33.89 3.01
C PRO A 658 -4.27 -35.05 3.61
N GLN A 659 -3.75 -35.97 2.78
CA GLN A 659 -2.89 -37.05 3.26
C GLN A 659 -1.65 -36.55 3.97
N LYS A 660 -0.98 -35.50 3.48
CA LYS A 660 0.18 -34.94 4.17
C LYS A 660 -0.15 -34.47 5.57
N VAL A 661 -1.34 -33.90 5.78
CA VAL A 661 -1.78 -33.44 7.10
C VAL A 661 -2.08 -34.64 8.00
N SER A 662 -2.85 -35.62 7.49
CA SER A 662 -3.21 -36.82 8.25
C SER A 662 -2.01 -37.70 8.58
N ALA A 663 -1.12 -37.97 7.62
CA ALA A 663 0.05 -38.82 7.80
C ALA A 663 1.00 -38.31 8.89
N ARG A 664 1.11 -36.98 9.03
CA ARG A 664 1.93 -36.37 10.09
C ARG A 664 1.37 -36.52 11.49
N LEU A 665 0.08 -36.83 11.64
CA LEU A 665 -0.53 -37.12 12.94
C LEU A 665 -0.67 -38.62 13.17
N LEU A 666 -0.85 -39.40 12.10
CA LEU A 666 -1.19 -40.82 12.13
C LEU A 666 -0.01 -41.77 11.86
N GLY A 667 1.20 -41.25 11.67
CA GLY A 667 2.43 -42.06 11.55
C GLY A 667 2.75 -42.61 10.16
N GLY A 668 1.87 -42.47 9.15
CA GLY A 668 2.17 -43.02 7.83
C GLY A 668 1.14 -42.73 6.74
N ARG A 669 1.43 -43.20 5.53
CA ARG A 669 0.55 -43.05 4.37
C ARG A 669 -0.69 -43.92 4.49
N GLU A 670 -0.52 -45.19 4.85
CA GLU A 670 -1.63 -46.14 4.95
C GLU A 670 -2.64 -45.72 6.02
N PRO A 671 -2.23 -45.38 7.27
CA PRO A 671 -3.15 -44.86 8.28
C PRO A 671 -3.87 -43.57 7.83
N ALA A 672 -3.17 -42.68 7.12
CA ALA A 672 -3.76 -41.45 6.60
C ALA A 672 -4.82 -41.69 5.54
N GLU A 673 -4.55 -42.59 4.59
CA GLU A 673 -5.51 -42.99 3.57
C GLU A 673 -6.76 -43.61 4.22
N GLU A 674 -6.55 -44.54 5.14
CA GLU A 674 -7.63 -45.28 5.76
C GLU A 674 -8.51 -44.39 6.65
N PHE A 675 -7.90 -43.49 7.42
CA PHE A 675 -8.63 -42.46 8.19
C PHE A 675 -9.45 -41.56 7.27
N LEU A 676 -8.88 -41.07 6.16
CA LEU A 676 -9.60 -40.19 5.22
C LEU A 676 -10.77 -40.93 4.54
N ARG A 677 -10.61 -42.21 4.24
CA ARG A 677 -11.70 -43.06 3.70
C ARG A 677 -12.84 -43.25 4.69
N GLY A 678 -12.56 -43.33 5.99
CA GLY A 678 -13.60 -43.33 7.03
C GLY A 678 -14.21 -41.95 7.29
N LEU A 679 -13.40 -40.90 7.27
CA LEU A 679 -13.80 -39.54 7.61
C LEU A 679 -14.73 -38.91 6.55
N VAL A 680 -14.37 -39.00 5.26
CA VAL A 680 -15.07 -38.26 4.19
C VAL A 680 -16.56 -38.65 4.08
N PRO A 681 -16.95 -39.93 4.15
CA PRO A 681 -18.36 -40.32 4.19
C PRO A 681 -19.12 -39.74 5.40
N LEU A 682 -18.47 -39.68 6.57
CA LEU A 682 -19.06 -39.09 7.77
C LEU A 682 -19.26 -37.58 7.63
N LEU A 683 -18.25 -36.86 7.12
CA LEU A 683 -18.38 -35.43 6.83
C LEU A 683 -19.52 -35.13 5.83
N HIS A 684 -19.74 -36.03 4.87
CA HIS A 684 -20.88 -35.95 3.95
C HIS A 684 -22.21 -36.28 4.65
N LYS A 685 -22.25 -37.31 5.50
CA LYS A 685 -23.44 -37.69 6.31
C LYS A 685 -23.95 -36.52 7.17
N TYR A 686 -23.05 -35.78 7.80
CA TYR A 686 -23.38 -34.62 8.64
C TYR A 686 -23.62 -33.32 7.84
N GLY A 687 -23.53 -33.37 6.51
CA GLY A 687 -23.76 -32.22 5.63
C GLY A 687 -22.69 -31.13 5.72
N ILE A 688 -21.49 -31.47 6.23
CA ILE A 688 -20.32 -30.58 6.18
C ILE A 688 -19.76 -30.54 4.76
N LEU A 689 -19.75 -31.70 4.09
CA LEU A 689 -19.44 -31.82 2.67
C LEU A 689 -20.71 -32.08 1.87
N VAL A 690 -20.84 -31.39 0.74
CA VAL A 690 -21.95 -31.55 -0.20
C VAL A 690 -21.46 -32.09 -1.53
N ASP A 691 -22.27 -32.96 -2.14
CA ASP A 691 -22.05 -33.50 -3.47
C ASP A 691 -22.49 -32.49 -4.54
N ILE A 692 -21.53 -32.01 -5.32
CA ILE A 692 -21.75 -31.04 -6.40
C ILE A 692 -21.50 -31.65 -7.79
N THR A 693 -21.44 -32.98 -7.91
CA THR A 693 -21.05 -33.69 -9.14
C THR A 693 -21.90 -33.27 -10.34
N ALA A 694 -23.20 -33.05 -10.15
CA ALA A 694 -24.11 -32.62 -11.22
C ALA A 694 -23.76 -31.22 -11.77
N LYS A 695 -23.27 -30.32 -10.89
CA LYS A 695 -22.97 -28.91 -11.20
C LYS A 695 -21.49 -28.68 -11.59
N PHE A 696 -20.59 -29.62 -11.30
CA PHE A 696 -19.15 -29.44 -11.54
C PHE A 696 -18.76 -29.72 -13.02
N PRO A 697 -17.82 -28.95 -13.59
CA PRO A 697 -17.52 -29.00 -15.02
C PRO A 697 -16.51 -30.08 -15.42
N ILE A 698 -17.02 -31.31 -15.43
CA ILE A 698 -16.36 -32.48 -16.01
C ILE A 698 -17.16 -33.03 -17.19
N PRO A 699 -16.49 -33.71 -18.15
CA PRO A 699 -17.18 -34.41 -19.22
C PRO A 699 -18.27 -35.35 -18.70
N THR A 700 -19.40 -35.42 -19.41
CA THR A 700 -20.54 -36.27 -19.00
C THR A 700 -20.15 -37.74 -18.85
N ALA A 701 -19.22 -38.23 -19.69
CA ALA A 701 -18.69 -39.59 -19.60
C ALA A 701 -17.95 -39.90 -18.29
N ASP A 702 -17.41 -38.87 -17.62
CA ASP A 702 -16.71 -39.01 -16.35
C ASP A 702 -17.65 -38.96 -15.13
N ARG A 703 -18.93 -38.61 -15.34
CA ARG A 703 -19.95 -38.55 -14.29
C ARG A 703 -20.46 -39.96 -13.97
N THR A 704 -19.66 -40.69 -13.21
CA THR A 704 -20.03 -42.02 -12.72
C THR A 704 -20.66 -41.94 -11.33
N SER A 705 -21.50 -42.92 -10.96
CA SER A 705 -22.08 -43.00 -9.60
C SER A 705 -21.04 -43.18 -8.49
N ARG A 706 -19.81 -43.60 -8.84
CA ARG A 706 -18.70 -43.78 -7.91
C ARG A 706 -17.92 -42.48 -7.66
N LEU A 707 -17.92 -41.55 -8.62
CA LEU A 707 -17.19 -40.29 -8.49
C LEU A 707 -18.07 -39.24 -7.81
N LYS A 708 -17.83 -39.02 -6.52
CA LYS A 708 -18.43 -37.88 -5.78
C LYS A 708 -17.46 -36.70 -5.77
N ILE A 709 -17.91 -35.58 -6.30
CA ILE A 709 -17.20 -34.31 -6.27
C ILE A 709 -17.73 -33.50 -5.10
N LEU A 710 -16.86 -33.26 -4.12
CA LEU A 710 -17.20 -32.71 -2.82
C LEU A 710 -16.63 -31.30 -2.64
N GLN A 711 -17.43 -30.45 -2.01
CA GLN A 711 -17.05 -29.15 -1.50
C GLN A 711 -17.64 -28.94 -0.10
N ILE A 712 -17.08 -28.01 0.68
CA ILE A 712 -17.62 -27.64 1.99
C ILE A 712 -18.91 -26.85 1.79
N ASP A 713 -19.95 -27.15 2.56
CA ASP A 713 -21.15 -26.32 2.61
C ASP A 713 -20.84 -24.97 3.29
N PRO A 714 -21.01 -23.82 2.60
CA PRO A 714 -20.73 -22.51 3.20
C PRO A 714 -21.59 -22.21 4.44
N ARG A 715 -22.78 -22.83 4.56
CA ARG A 715 -23.66 -22.68 5.72
C ARG A 715 -23.08 -23.31 6.99
N ARG A 716 -22.10 -24.20 6.84
CA ARG A 716 -21.39 -24.82 7.96
C ARG A 716 -20.17 -24.04 8.40
N ILE A 717 -19.75 -23.00 7.67
CA ILE A 717 -18.58 -22.20 8.02
C ILE A 717 -19.01 -21.08 8.97
N ARG A 718 -18.64 -21.23 10.25
CA ARG A 718 -18.91 -20.26 11.32
C ARG A 718 -17.64 -19.49 11.67
N LEU A 719 -17.75 -18.19 11.82
CA LEU A 719 -16.62 -17.29 12.10
C LEU A 719 -16.79 -16.70 13.49
N ARG A 720 -15.73 -16.75 14.31
CA ARG A 720 -15.77 -16.26 15.69
C ARG A 720 -14.58 -15.35 15.97
N PHE A 721 -14.82 -14.27 16.70
CA PHE A 721 -13.74 -13.40 17.15
C PHE A 721 -12.98 -14.11 18.26
N VAL A 722 -11.65 -14.09 18.21
CA VAL A 722 -10.82 -14.68 19.26
C VAL A 722 -9.61 -13.81 19.55
N GLU A 723 -9.12 -13.90 20.78
CA GLU A 723 -7.90 -13.22 21.21
C GLU A 723 -6.76 -14.21 21.52
N GLU A 724 -7.06 -15.51 21.54
CA GLU A 724 -6.11 -16.59 21.76
C GLU A 724 -6.21 -17.65 20.67
N GLY A 725 -5.08 -18.27 20.37
CA GLY A 725 -5.02 -19.47 19.54
C GLY A 725 -3.61 -20.04 19.53
N PHE A 726 -3.22 -20.61 18.39
CA PHE A 726 -1.94 -21.26 18.23
C PHE A 726 -1.24 -20.80 16.96
N ARG A 727 0.02 -20.38 17.08
CA ARG A 727 0.84 -19.95 15.96
C ARG A 727 1.95 -20.96 15.71
N CYS A 728 2.14 -21.31 14.45
CA CYS A 728 3.21 -22.19 14.03
C CYS A 728 4.57 -21.49 14.21
N ASN A 729 5.48 -22.07 14.97
CA ASN A 729 6.83 -21.51 15.17
C ASN A 729 7.65 -21.41 13.86
N ALA A 730 7.40 -22.28 12.88
CA ALA A 730 8.15 -22.32 11.62
C ALA A 730 7.52 -21.49 10.48
N CYS A 731 6.23 -21.68 10.19
CA CYS A 731 5.56 -20.98 9.08
C CYS A 731 4.67 -19.82 9.50
N GLN A 732 4.60 -19.51 10.81
CA GLN A 732 3.85 -18.38 11.39
C GLN A 732 2.34 -18.39 11.11
N THR A 733 1.83 -19.49 10.55
CA THR A 733 0.41 -19.71 10.33
C THR A 733 -0.29 -19.85 11.67
N TRP A 734 -1.37 -19.10 11.86
CA TRP A 734 -2.20 -19.17 13.06
C TRP A 734 -3.38 -20.13 12.88
N ARG A 735 -3.77 -20.82 13.96
CA ARG A 735 -4.92 -21.73 14.05
C ARG A 735 -5.66 -21.52 15.37
N PRO A 736 -7.00 -21.62 15.37
CA PRO A 736 -7.81 -21.52 16.59
C PRO A 736 -7.85 -22.83 17.42
N TYR A 737 -7.08 -23.85 17.04
CA TYR A 737 -7.06 -25.14 17.69
C TYR A 737 -5.63 -25.69 17.77
N PRO A 738 -5.31 -26.49 18.81
CA PRO A 738 -4.02 -27.13 18.91
C PRO A 738 -3.94 -28.37 18.01
N LEU A 739 -2.76 -28.62 17.46
CA LEU A 739 -2.32 -29.90 16.94
C LEU A 739 -0.84 -30.09 17.29
N PRO A 740 -0.37 -31.32 17.54
CA PRO A 740 1.04 -31.60 17.80
C PRO A 740 1.97 -31.11 16.68
N THR A 741 1.47 -31.15 15.44
CA THR A 741 2.18 -30.69 14.24
C THR A 741 1.37 -29.64 13.49
N CYS A 742 2.06 -28.79 12.72
CA CYS A 742 1.43 -27.70 11.98
C CYS A 742 0.55 -28.24 10.83
N PRO A 743 -0.77 -27.98 10.78
CA PRO A 743 -1.67 -28.53 9.76
C PRO A 743 -1.50 -27.94 8.36
N THR A 744 -0.54 -27.03 8.16
CA THR A 744 -0.18 -26.52 6.83
C THR A 744 0.51 -27.60 5.99
N PRO A 745 -0.02 -28.00 4.81
CA PRO A 745 0.54 -29.11 4.02
C PRO A 745 2.00 -28.95 3.59
N LYS A 746 2.47 -27.70 3.47
CA LYS A 746 3.86 -27.38 3.08
C LYS A 746 4.81 -27.17 4.26
N CYS A 747 4.32 -27.19 5.50
CA CYS A 747 5.11 -26.92 6.69
C CYS A 747 5.32 -28.21 7.47
N GLN A 748 6.51 -28.81 7.37
CA GLN A 748 6.79 -30.12 7.97
C GLN A 748 7.51 -30.05 9.32
N ALA A 749 8.14 -28.92 9.64
CA ALA A 749 8.94 -28.75 10.87
C ALA A 749 8.23 -27.88 11.92
N GLY A 750 7.04 -27.36 11.59
CA GLY A 750 6.35 -26.43 12.46
C GLY A 750 5.51 -27.14 13.50
N ARG A 751 5.54 -26.65 14.72
CA ARG A 751 4.59 -27.00 15.79
C ARG A 751 3.76 -25.78 16.16
N LEU A 752 2.54 -26.03 16.61
CA LEU A 752 1.61 -24.99 17.02
C LEU A 752 1.87 -24.65 18.49
N ALA A 753 2.33 -23.42 18.76
CA ALA A 753 2.53 -22.89 20.10
C ALA A 753 1.40 -21.91 20.45
N ARG A 754 0.98 -21.84 21.73
CA ARG A 754 -0.03 -20.85 22.16
C ARG A 754 0.44 -19.44 21.79
N ALA A 755 -0.47 -18.64 21.26
CA ALA A 755 -0.21 -17.27 20.86
C ALA A 755 -1.44 -16.40 21.12
N ALA A 756 -1.24 -15.29 21.80
CA ALA A 756 -2.23 -14.25 21.99
C ALA A 756 -2.23 -13.26 20.80
N LEU A 757 -3.33 -12.54 20.66
CA LEU A 757 -3.47 -11.44 19.71
C LEU A 757 -2.46 -10.33 20.03
N ASN A 758 -1.62 -9.99 19.05
CA ASN A 758 -0.65 -8.91 19.19
C ASN A 758 -1.34 -7.56 18.95
N ARG A 759 -1.73 -6.86 20.01
CA ARG A 759 -2.36 -5.53 19.96
C ARG A 759 -1.42 -4.41 19.50
N ASP A 760 -0.10 -4.61 19.55
CA ASP A 760 0.88 -3.66 18.98
C ASP A 760 1.03 -3.83 17.46
N ASN A 761 0.46 -4.88 16.87
CA ASN A 761 0.51 -5.09 15.44
C ASN A 761 -0.29 -4.00 14.70
N TYR A 762 0.37 -3.28 13.78
CA TYR A 762 -0.24 -2.22 12.98
C TYR A 762 -1.57 -2.63 12.33
N TYR A 763 -1.65 -3.83 11.71
CA TYR A 763 -2.87 -4.27 11.05
C TYR A 763 -3.98 -4.65 12.04
N VAL A 764 -3.63 -5.15 13.23
CA VAL A 764 -4.61 -5.42 14.29
C VAL A 764 -5.24 -4.11 14.74
N ARG A 765 -4.43 -3.10 15.06
CA ARG A 765 -4.91 -1.76 15.43
C ARG A 765 -5.72 -1.12 14.31
N LEU A 766 -5.21 -1.21 13.08
CA LEU A 766 -5.89 -0.67 11.91
C LEU A 766 -7.30 -1.28 11.78
N TYR A 767 -7.42 -2.62 11.84
CA TYR A 767 -8.72 -3.28 11.65
C TYR A 767 -9.68 -3.14 12.84
N LEU A 768 -9.19 -2.93 14.06
CA LEU A 768 -10.05 -2.85 15.26
C LEU A 768 -10.37 -1.42 15.69
N ASP A 769 -9.39 -0.51 15.62
CA ASP A 769 -9.45 0.77 16.33
C ASP A 769 -9.76 1.95 15.40
N ARG A 770 -9.57 1.78 14.08
CA ARG A 770 -9.79 2.86 13.09
C ARG A 770 -10.96 2.50 12.18
N ALA A 771 -12.07 3.21 12.31
CA ALA A 771 -13.20 3.06 11.39
C ALA A 771 -12.82 3.61 10.00
N PRO A 772 -13.03 2.86 8.91
CA PRO A 772 -12.82 3.35 7.56
C PRO A 772 -13.88 4.39 7.21
N ARG A 773 -13.46 5.54 6.69
CA ARG A 773 -14.34 6.50 6.00
C ARG A 773 -14.31 6.19 4.51
N ARG A 774 -15.34 6.59 3.76
CA ARG A 774 -15.35 6.52 2.29
C ARG A 774 -14.06 7.11 1.69
N LEU A 775 -13.45 6.44 0.72
CA LEU A 775 -12.28 6.93 0.00
C LEU A 775 -12.36 6.49 -1.47
N GLU A 776 -12.94 7.36 -2.29
CA GLU A 776 -12.98 7.19 -3.74
C GLU A 776 -11.77 7.85 -4.39
N VAL A 777 -11.00 7.07 -5.15
CA VAL A 777 -9.74 7.51 -5.77
C VAL A 777 -9.77 7.23 -7.27
N ALA A 778 -9.50 8.24 -8.08
CA ALA A 778 -9.44 8.10 -9.53
C ALA A 778 -8.14 8.65 -10.13
N GLU A 779 -7.73 8.09 -11.27
CA GLU A 779 -6.65 8.65 -12.09
C GLU A 779 -7.17 9.84 -12.90
N HIS A 780 -6.35 10.88 -13.08
CA HIS A 780 -6.56 11.92 -14.08
C HIS A 780 -5.29 12.09 -14.93
N SER A 781 -5.34 11.60 -16.15
CA SER A 781 -4.22 11.74 -17.10
C SER A 781 -4.75 11.79 -18.52
N ALA A 782 -3.93 12.28 -19.45
CA ALA A 782 -4.31 12.33 -20.87
C ALA A 782 -4.51 10.95 -21.54
N GLN A 783 -4.34 9.82 -20.83
CA GLN A 783 -4.78 8.50 -21.31
C GLN A 783 -6.28 8.25 -21.08
N ILE A 784 -6.91 8.98 -20.15
CA ILE A 784 -8.33 8.87 -19.87
C ILE A 784 -9.11 9.67 -20.92
N PRO A 785 -10.18 9.10 -21.52
CA PRO A 785 -11.04 9.81 -22.47
C PRO A 785 -11.54 11.15 -21.91
N ALA A 786 -11.69 12.16 -22.77
CA ALA A 786 -12.03 13.52 -22.36
C ALA A 786 -13.35 13.61 -21.56
N GLU A 787 -14.39 12.88 -21.99
CA GLU A 787 -15.68 12.82 -21.30
C GLU A 787 -15.55 12.28 -19.86
N GLU A 788 -14.74 11.23 -19.68
CA GLU A 788 -14.50 10.61 -18.38
C GLU A 788 -13.61 11.51 -17.49
N ARG A 789 -12.67 12.25 -18.06
CA ARG A 789 -11.91 13.28 -17.32
C ARG A 789 -12.81 14.39 -16.80
N ALA A 790 -13.65 14.96 -17.67
CA ALA A 790 -14.60 16.01 -17.28
C ALA A 790 -15.56 15.52 -16.18
N ARG A 791 -16.02 14.27 -16.28
CA ARG A 791 -16.82 13.65 -15.22
C ARG A 791 -16.06 13.54 -13.90
N ARG A 792 -14.80 13.08 -13.92
CA ARG A 792 -13.97 13.00 -12.70
C ARG A 792 -13.66 14.36 -12.10
N GLU A 793 -13.46 15.39 -12.92
CA GLU A 793 -13.30 16.77 -12.47
C GLU A 793 -14.56 17.27 -11.75
N ALA A 794 -15.74 17.05 -12.32
CA ALA A 794 -17.01 17.40 -11.69
C ALA A 794 -17.25 16.59 -10.40
N ASP A 795 -17.03 15.27 -10.44
CA ASP A 795 -17.19 14.39 -9.28
C ASP A 795 -16.21 14.78 -8.16
N PHE A 796 -14.97 15.19 -8.49
CA PHE A 796 -14.02 15.72 -7.52
C PHE A 796 -14.47 17.06 -6.95
N LYS A 797 -14.90 18.00 -7.79
CA LYS A 797 -15.38 19.32 -7.37
C LYS A 797 -16.55 19.21 -6.39
N GLU A 798 -17.48 18.30 -6.66
CA GLU A 798 -18.70 18.04 -5.88
C GLU A 798 -18.49 17.09 -4.67
N GLY A 799 -17.25 16.71 -4.35
CA GLY A 799 -16.94 15.82 -3.21
C GLY A 799 -17.35 14.35 -3.41
N ARG A 800 -17.75 13.97 -4.62
CA ARG A 800 -17.98 12.56 -4.99
C ARG A 800 -16.67 11.80 -5.23
N LEU A 801 -15.55 12.46 -5.49
CA LEU A 801 -14.22 11.84 -5.43
C LEU A 801 -13.41 12.48 -4.30
N ASP A 802 -12.89 11.65 -3.41
CA ASP A 802 -12.11 12.13 -2.27
C ASP A 802 -10.64 12.38 -2.67
N ALA A 803 -10.12 11.63 -3.66
CA ALA A 803 -8.78 11.85 -4.17
C ALA A 803 -8.66 11.70 -5.69
N LEU A 804 -7.88 12.59 -6.30
CA LEU A 804 -7.55 12.55 -7.72
C LEU A 804 -6.03 12.41 -7.89
N VAL A 805 -5.59 11.34 -8.55
CA VAL A 805 -4.17 11.12 -8.84
C VAL A 805 -3.87 11.59 -10.25
N CYS A 806 -3.14 12.68 -10.37
CA CYS A 806 -2.91 13.35 -11.64
C CYS A 806 -1.44 13.39 -12.05
N THR A 807 -1.19 13.48 -13.35
CA THR A 807 0.12 13.95 -13.83
C THR A 807 0.22 15.47 -13.72
N PRO A 808 1.43 16.07 -13.71
CA PRO A 808 1.60 17.53 -13.67
C PRO A 808 0.88 18.26 -14.81
N THR A 809 0.55 17.55 -15.88
CA THR A 809 -0.24 18.02 -17.03
C THR A 809 -1.73 18.24 -16.71
N LEU A 810 -2.13 18.35 -15.44
CA LEU A 810 -3.46 18.89 -15.13
C LEU A 810 -3.38 20.37 -15.52
N GLU A 811 -3.86 20.67 -16.73
CA GLU A 811 -3.66 21.96 -17.39
C GLU A 811 -4.19 23.10 -16.52
N LEU A 812 -3.39 24.17 -16.37
CA LEU A 812 -3.83 25.42 -15.73
C LEU A 812 -5.13 25.89 -16.42
N GLY A 813 -6.21 25.99 -15.64
CA GLY A 813 -7.53 26.42 -16.13
C GLY A 813 -8.71 25.51 -15.75
N VAL A 814 -8.45 24.35 -15.14
CA VAL A 814 -9.51 23.48 -14.60
C VAL A 814 -9.87 23.91 -13.18
N ASP A 815 -11.10 24.39 -12.98
CA ASP A 815 -11.65 24.68 -11.65
C ASP A 815 -12.04 23.37 -10.93
N ILE A 816 -11.19 22.96 -10.00
CA ILE A 816 -11.33 21.77 -9.16
C ILE A 816 -11.96 22.08 -7.78
N GLY A 817 -12.43 23.31 -7.58
CA GLY A 817 -12.94 23.82 -6.31
C GLY A 817 -11.84 24.01 -5.25
N PRO A 818 -12.23 24.27 -3.98
CA PRO A 818 -11.29 24.51 -2.89
C PRO A 818 -10.46 23.26 -2.59
N LEU A 819 -9.19 23.45 -2.24
CA LEU A 819 -8.25 22.41 -1.84
C LEU A 819 -7.36 22.88 -0.70
N LEU A 820 -7.42 22.18 0.44
CA LEU A 820 -6.54 22.44 1.58
C LEU A 820 -5.22 21.65 1.52
N THR A 821 -5.15 20.56 0.76
CA THR A 821 -3.97 19.68 0.75
C THR A 821 -3.69 19.12 -0.62
N VAL A 822 -2.41 19.18 -1.01
CA VAL A 822 -1.87 18.55 -2.23
C VAL A 822 -0.69 17.66 -1.82
N VAL A 823 -0.64 16.45 -2.36
CA VAL A 823 0.44 15.50 -2.13
C VAL A 823 1.25 15.33 -3.41
N LEU A 824 2.55 15.58 -3.32
CA LEU A 824 3.49 15.25 -4.36
C LEU A 824 4.03 13.84 -4.10
N ARG A 825 3.70 12.88 -4.96
CA ARG A 825 4.17 11.48 -4.82
C ARG A 825 5.69 11.39 -4.85
N ASN A 826 6.31 12.17 -5.71
CA ASN A 826 7.76 12.25 -5.86
C ASN A 826 8.19 13.69 -5.65
N ALA A 827 9.34 13.88 -5.00
CA ALA A 827 10.03 15.16 -5.06
C ALA A 827 10.74 15.22 -6.42
N PRO A 828 10.37 16.14 -7.32
CA PRO A 828 11.01 16.22 -8.63
C PRO A 828 12.47 16.64 -8.46
N PRO A 829 13.41 16.00 -9.17
CA PRO A 829 14.84 16.26 -9.00
C PRO A 829 15.27 17.64 -9.52
N THR A 830 14.46 18.27 -10.37
CA THR A 830 14.72 19.61 -10.92
C THR A 830 13.42 20.40 -11.08
N PRO A 831 13.46 21.75 -10.97
CA PRO A 831 12.30 22.62 -11.23
C PRO A 831 11.71 22.43 -12.64
N ALA A 832 12.52 22.02 -13.62
CA ALA A 832 12.09 21.79 -15.01
C ALA A 832 11.06 20.65 -15.15
N ASN A 833 10.87 19.80 -14.14
CA ASN A 833 9.85 18.74 -14.18
C ASN A 833 8.44 19.23 -13.77
N TYR A 834 8.32 20.49 -13.33
CA TYR A 834 7.02 21.18 -13.16
C TYR A 834 6.58 21.96 -14.41
N ALA A 835 7.49 22.15 -15.39
CA ALA A 835 7.35 23.06 -16.52
C ALA A 835 6.89 22.38 -17.81
#